data_AF-A0A348ZI91-F1
#
_entry.id   AF-A0A348ZI91-F1
#
_cell.length_a   1.000
_cell.length_b   1.000
_cell.length_c   1.000
_cell.angle_alpha   90.00
_cell.angle_beta   90.00
_cell.angle_gamma   90.00
#
_symmetry.space_group_name_H-M   'P 1'
#
loop_
_entity.id
_entity.type
_entity.pdbx_description
1 polymer ?
#
loop_
_entity_poly.entity_id
_entity_poly.type
_entity_poly.pdbx_seq_one_letter_code
_entity_poly.pdbx_strand_id
1 'polypeptide(L)'
;MSDQQYPLTFGYPAKQGLYDPASEKDSCGVGFVANIKGQPSHQIMLDAYHLNSRMDHRGGCGFEANTGDGAGILMALPHSFFHKVAKDELNKDLPPAGSYAVGIVFLPQDATEREICIDTINGVIAEEGQQLVGWREVPIDAKGANVGPAALMAQPFIAQLFIAAEDGLAGDAFERVLYVIRKRFTHSLRNNESLKEAKQVYACSLSTKVIVYKGMLTPGQLFPFYRDLTNPAFETHLAMVHSRFSTNTFPSWDRAQPNRFMSHNGEINTLRGNVNSMVARQGKVATDAFGDKLESVFPVIDSDCSDSGSFDAVLEFMLLSGRSLAEATMMMIPEAWQSDRNMAQEKKDFYEYHSALMEPWDGPASIVFSDGKYIGAVLDRNGLRPSRYYITHDDKCIMASEVGVLQVDPANVKLKGRLQPGKMFLIDFDQGILIPDEEVKQIISSKRPYGEWLAKQRVTLADIAGTEEAHSLDSENTLQRMQSFGYTTETMQFMLIPLVTEARDPLGSMGNDSALACLSDKPRMIYDYFKQLFAQVTNPPIDSIREEVVMSLRCFIGPEGNLLETTPEQAHRLSLEHPILSNRQLVDLKNIDHQGMRSQVIDITFEAGEGNGFMNAIERICAEATQAISDGYAFIILSDRNTSKHRIPLSALVATGAVHHHLVKKEQRTQIGIAVETGEAREVHHHCLLTGFGADAINPYLAFEALWQANKEGLLGDKYPTEDDLVAGYKKGVAKGMMKVMAKMGISTLQSYRGAQIFEAVGLAEEIIDKCFAGTASRVQGVNFDVLIEESRRRHSLGYPAKDSERIPVLNNPGDFHWRTGGDAHMWNPNTIFNLQLASRNNSSEAYAEFARHVNEEATQQCTLRGLLKFRTDVNSSIPIEEVEPASEI
;
A
#
# COMPACT_ATOMS: atom_id res chain seq x y z
N MET A 1 -20.54 10.71 -36.33
CA MET A 1 -19.98 9.64 -37.18
C MET A 1 -19.57 8.52 -36.26
N SER A 2 -20.26 7.37 -36.41
CA SER A 2 -20.04 6.01 -35.87
C SER A 2 -19.62 5.85 -34.41
N ASP A 3 -20.06 4.87 -33.64
CA ASP A 3 -21.14 3.88 -33.66
C ASP A 3 -20.91 3.17 -32.32
N GLN A 4 -21.98 2.89 -31.56
CA GLN A 4 -21.99 2.00 -30.39
C GLN A 4 -20.85 2.18 -29.37
N GLN A 5 -21.06 3.04 -28.37
CA GLN A 5 -20.46 2.76 -27.05
C GLN A 5 -21.11 1.47 -26.54
N TYR A 6 -20.45 0.34 -26.76
CA TYR A 6 -20.77 -0.89 -26.05
C TYR A 6 -20.69 -0.57 -24.55
N PRO A 7 -21.76 -0.74 -23.76
CA PRO A 7 -21.60 -0.80 -22.31
C PRO A 7 -20.60 -1.93 -22.03
N LEU A 8 -19.56 -1.63 -21.26
CA LEU A 8 -18.50 -2.58 -20.93
C LEU A 8 -19.14 -3.86 -20.38
N THR A 9 -18.94 -4.96 -21.08
CA THR A 9 -19.58 -6.23 -20.73
C THR A 9 -18.95 -6.80 -19.45
N PHE A 10 -17.62 -6.66 -19.24
CA PHE A 10 -16.91 -7.30 -18.10
C PHE A 10 -15.70 -6.49 -17.59
N GLY A 11 -15.58 -6.35 -16.26
CA GLY A 11 -14.38 -5.83 -15.59
C GLY A 11 -14.19 -4.31 -15.69
N TYR A 12 -13.07 -3.83 -15.15
CA TYR A 12 -12.67 -2.42 -15.30
C TYR A 12 -12.14 -2.15 -16.71
N PRO A 13 -12.38 -0.95 -17.28
CA PRO A 13 -11.76 -0.57 -18.54
C PRO A 13 -10.23 -0.62 -18.43
N ALA A 14 -9.55 -0.88 -19.54
CA ALA A 14 -8.12 -0.66 -19.62
C ALA A 14 -7.79 0.80 -19.31
N LYS A 15 -6.58 1.06 -18.79
CA LYS A 15 -6.09 2.42 -18.53
C LYS A 15 -6.27 3.29 -19.79
N GLN A 16 -7.02 4.39 -19.67
CA GLN A 16 -7.32 5.30 -20.78
C GLN A 16 -7.38 6.74 -20.28
N GLY A 17 -6.58 7.62 -20.87
CA GLY A 17 -6.50 9.02 -20.42
C GLY A 17 -6.03 9.09 -18.96
N LEU A 18 -6.84 9.74 -18.10
CA LEU A 18 -6.55 9.87 -16.66
C LEU A 18 -7.12 8.74 -15.80
N TYR A 19 -7.90 7.83 -16.39
CA TYR A 19 -8.47 6.69 -15.68
C TYR A 19 -7.43 5.58 -15.55
N ASP A 20 -7.25 5.07 -14.32
CA ASP A 20 -6.40 3.92 -14.00
C ASP A 20 -7.18 2.97 -13.05
N PRO A 21 -7.43 1.71 -13.46
CA PRO A 21 -8.21 0.75 -12.67
C PRO A 21 -7.58 0.40 -11.31
N ALA A 22 -6.28 0.65 -11.12
CA ALA A 22 -5.61 0.45 -9.84
C ALA A 22 -5.98 1.51 -8.78
N SER A 23 -6.69 2.58 -9.16
CA SER A 23 -7.10 3.67 -8.26
C SER A 23 -8.44 3.43 -7.56
N GLU A 24 -9.13 2.34 -7.88
CA GLU A 24 -10.46 2.03 -7.34
C GLU A 24 -10.41 1.60 -5.88
N LYS A 25 -11.36 2.10 -5.08
CA LYS A 25 -11.43 1.86 -3.63
C LYS A 25 -12.82 1.36 -3.22
N ASP A 26 -12.83 0.59 -2.13
CA ASP A 26 -14.05 0.01 -1.57
C ASP A 26 -14.17 0.29 -0.06
N SER A 27 -15.39 0.38 0.45
CA SER A 27 -15.73 0.56 1.87
C SER A 27 -17.05 -0.14 2.17
N CYS A 28 -17.29 -0.67 3.37
CA CYS A 28 -18.28 -1.76 3.46
C CYS A 28 -19.08 -1.83 4.77
N GLY A 29 -20.04 -2.76 4.81
CA GLY A 29 -20.63 -3.34 6.01
C GLY A 29 -20.23 -4.82 6.13
N VAL A 30 -19.86 -5.26 7.33
CA VAL A 30 -19.51 -6.66 7.63
C VAL A 30 -20.24 -7.15 8.88
N GLY A 31 -20.61 -8.42 8.89
CA GLY A 31 -21.11 -9.11 10.08
C GLY A 31 -21.20 -10.61 9.91
N PHE A 32 -21.45 -11.32 11.00
CA PHE A 32 -21.66 -12.77 11.00
C PHE A 32 -22.63 -13.21 12.09
N VAL A 33 -23.19 -14.40 11.87
CA VAL A 33 -23.94 -15.18 12.87
C VAL A 33 -23.30 -16.55 12.96
N ALA A 34 -23.03 -17.01 14.18
CA ALA A 34 -22.46 -18.33 14.41
C ALA A 34 -23.04 -19.00 15.65
N ASN A 35 -23.15 -20.33 15.61
CA ASN A 35 -23.41 -21.14 16.80
C ASN A 35 -22.06 -21.50 17.45
N ILE A 36 -21.85 -21.06 18.69
CA ILE A 36 -20.57 -21.23 19.40
C ILE A 36 -20.21 -22.71 19.56
N LYS A 37 -21.20 -23.61 19.67
CA LYS A 37 -21.01 -25.07 19.81
C LYS A 37 -20.82 -25.79 18.47
N GLY A 38 -20.70 -25.06 17.36
CA GLY A 38 -20.49 -25.65 16.04
C GLY A 38 -21.69 -26.44 15.51
N GLN A 39 -22.89 -26.24 16.07
CA GLN A 39 -24.09 -26.97 15.64
C GLN A 39 -24.70 -26.33 14.39
N PRO A 40 -24.77 -27.03 13.25
CA PRO A 40 -25.40 -26.50 12.05
C PRO A 40 -26.91 -26.35 12.23
N SER A 41 -27.48 -25.27 11.71
CA SER A 41 -28.94 -25.15 11.60
C SER A 41 -29.35 -24.20 10.49
N HIS A 42 -30.54 -24.42 9.92
CA HIS A 42 -31.11 -23.49 8.96
C HIS A 42 -31.46 -22.13 9.59
N GLN A 43 -31.64 -22.05 10.91
CA GLN A 43 -31.88 -20.77 11.60
C GLN A 43 -30.70 -19.80 11.45
N ILE A 44 -29.45 -20.29 11.38
CA ILE A 44 -28.28 -19.45 11.11
C ILE A 44 -28.38 -18.80 9.73
N MET A 45 -28.94 -19.49 8.73
CA MET A 45 -29.18 -18.93 7.39
C MET A 45 -30.25 -17.85 7.41
N LEU A 46 -31.37 -18.07 8.11
CA LEU A 46 -32.42 -17.07 8.27
C LEU A 46 -31.92 -15.81 8.99
N ASP A 47 -31.10 -15.99 10.02
CA ASP A 47 -30.48 -14.90 10.75
C ASP A 47 -29.49 -14.15 9.86
N ALA A 48 -28.66 -14.86 9.08
CA ALA A 48 -27.74 -14.24 8.14
C ALA A 48 -28.46 -13.42 7.06
N TYR A 49 -29.62 -13.91 6.57
CA TYR A 49 -30.46 -13.16 5.63
C TYR A 49 -30.95 -11.83 6.23
N HIS A 50 -31.46 -11.85 7.45
CA HIS A 50 -31.90 -10.64 8.14
C HIS A 50 -30.74 -9.68 8.44
N LEU A 51 -29.60 -10.22 8.89
CA LEU A 51 -28.39 -9.45 9.15
C LEU A 51 -27.94 -8.74 7.87
N ASN A 52 -27.79 -9.48 6.77
CA ASN A 52 -27.38 -8.93 5.48
C ASN A 52 -28.33 -7.82 4.99
N SER A 53 -29.64 -8.11 4.99
CA SER A 53 -30.67 -7.20 4.49
C SER A 53 -30.77 -5.89 5.28
N ARG A 54 -30.34 -5.87 6.55
CA ARG A 54 -30.33 -4.66 7.39
C ARG A 54 -29.03 -3.86 7.30
N MET A 55 -28.10 -4.26 6.44
CA MET A 55 -26.89 -3.50 6.11
C MET A 55 -26.98 -2.80 4.74
N ASP A 56 -28.17 -2.77 4.13
CA ASP A 56 -28.41 -2.16 2.81
C ASP A 56 -28.03 -0.66 2.78
N HIS A 57 -28.28 0.08 3.87
CA HIS A 57 -27.89 1.49 4.00
C HIS A 57 -26.37 1.73 4.08
N ARG A 58 -25.57 0.66 4.16
CA ARG A 58 -24.10 0.70 4.11
C ARG A 58 -23.54 0.22 2.76
N GLY A 59 -24.38 -0.37 1.91
CA GLY A 59 -23.99 -0.79 0.57
C GLY A 59 -24.11 0.37 -0.42
N GLY A 60 -23.30 0.31 -1.48
CA GLY A 60 -23.48 1.20 -2.62
C GLY A 60 -24.47 0.59 -3.62
N CYS A 61 -25.20 1.47 -4.30
CA CYS A 61 -25.93 1.11 -5.51
C CYS A 61 -25.24 1.80 -6.69
N GLY A 62 -25.17 1.09 -7.82
CA GLY A 62 -24.69 1.64 -9.08
C GLY A 62 -25.65 2.71 -9.63
N PHE A 63 -25.52 3.01 -10.93
CA PHE A 63 -26.36 4.04 -11.57
C PHE A 63 -27.87 3.67 -11.61
N GLU A 64 -28.21 2.41 -11.36
CA GLU A 64 -29.57 1.89 -11.20
C GLU A 64 -29.82 1.47 -9.74
N ALA A 65 -31.00 1.77 -9.22
CA ALA A 65 -31.37 1.48 -7.83
C ALA A 65 -31.36 -0.02 -7.45
N ASN A 66 -31.39 -0.92 -8.43
CA ASN A 66 -31.38 -2.38 -8.24
C ASN A 66 -30.09 -3.06 -8.73
N THR A 67 -29.04 -2.28 -8.98
CA THR A 67 -27.67 -2.75 -9.25
C THR A 67 -26.83 -2.44 -8.01
N GLY A 68 -26.45 -3.46 -7.23
CA GLY A 68 -25.60 -3.28 -6.05
C GLY A 68 -24.12 -3.45 -6.36
N ASP A 69 -23.23 -2.78 -5.61
CA ASP A 69 -21.78 -2.85 -5.84
C ASP A 69 -21.16 -4.21 -5.47
N GLY A 70 -21.85 -4.99 -4.65
CA GLY A 70 -21.47 -6.35 -4.28
C GLY A 70 -22.03 -6.78 -2.94
N ALA A 71 -22.50 -8.03 -2.87
CA ALA A 71 -22.88 -8.67 -1.62
C ALA A 71 -22.49 -10.15 -1.66
N GLY A 72 -22.24 -10.73 -0.49
CA GLY A 72 -21.90 -12.13 -0.40
C GLY A 72 -21.97 -12.70 1.00
N ILE A 73 -21.80 -14.02 1.06
CA ILE A 73 -21.84 -14.84 2.26
C ILE A 73 -20.78 -15.95 2.20
N LEU A 74 -20.01 -16.09 3.27
CA LEU A 74 -19.10 -17.21 3.54
C LEU A 74 -19.74 -18.07 4.62
N MET A 75 -19.73 -19.39 4.40
CA MET A 75 -20.30 -20.36 5.34
C MET A 75 -19.35 -21.52 5.53
N ALA A 76 -19.47 -22.19 6.67
CA ALA A 76 -18.95 -23.54 6.77
C ALA A 76 -19.71 -24.47 5.80
N LEU A 77 -18.98 -25.41 5.19
CA LEU A 77 -19.46 -26.23 4.08
C LEU A 77 -20.65 -27.10 4.51
N PRO A 78 -21.85 -26.93 3.91
CA PRO A 78 -23.05 -27.70 4.25
C PRO A 78 -22.97 -29.14 3.72
N HIS A 79 -22.21 -30.00 4.39
CA HIS A 79 -21.90 -31.36 3.92
C HIS A 79 -23.16 -32.18 3.58
N SER A 80 -24.17 -32.19 4.45
CA SER A 80 -25.41 -32.95 4.24
C SER A 80 -26.15 -32.53 2.96
N PHE A 81 -26.17 -31.22 2.67
CA PHE A 81 -26.77 -30.68 1.44
C PHE A 81 -25.99 -31.14 0.21
N PHE A 82 -24.66 -31.02 0.23
CA PHE A 82 -23.83 -31.36 -0.92
C PHE A 82 -23.73 -32.85 -1.21
N HIS A 83 -23.79 -33.73 -0.18
CA HIS A 83 -23.95 -35.17 -0.40
C HIS A 83 -25.25 -35.48 -1.16
N LYS A 84 -26.35 -34.81 -0.79
CA LYS A 84 -27.63 -34.99 -1.47
C LYS A 84 -27.57 -34.47 -2.91
N VAL A 85 -27.02 -33.28 -3.12
CA VAL A 85 -26.85 -32.68 -4.45
C VAL A 85 -25.99 -33.57 -5.36
N ALA A 86 -24.85 -34.06 -4.88
CA ALA A 86 -23.99 -34.94 -5.69
C ALA A 86 -24.71 -36.24 -6.07
N LYS A 87 -25.51 -36.80 -5.16
CA LYS A 87 -26.29 -38.01 -5.43
C LYS A 87 -27.43 -37.76 -6.41
N ASP A 88 -28.23 -36.72 -6.18
CA ASP A 88 -29.46 -36.45 -6.92
C ASP A 88 -29.19 -35.82 -8.29
N GLU A 89 -28.18 -34.95 -8.41
CA GLU A 89 -27.91 -34.17 -9.63
C GLU A 89 -26.68 -34.66 -10.42
N LEU A 90 -25.64 -35.19 -9.75
CA LEU A 90 -24.42 -35.68 -10.41
C LEU A 90 -24.35 -37.21 -10.52
N ASN A 91 -25.27 -37.93 -9.86
CA ASN A 91 -25.25 -39.40 -9.74
C ASN A 91 -23.90 -39.93 -9.22
N LYS A 92 -23.37 -39.26 -8.18
CA LYS A 92 -22.09 -39.59 -7.51
C LYS A 92 -22.27 -39.60 -6.00
N ASP A 93 -21.54 -40.47 -5.33
CA ASP A 93 -21.38 -40.42 -3.87
C ASP A 93 -20.12 -39.63 -3.53
N LEU A 94 -20.24 -38.63 -2.64
CA LEU A 94 -19.07 -37.92 -2.12
C LEU A 94 -18.41 -38.73 -0.99
N PRO A 95 -17.07 -38.67 -0.86
CA PRO A 95 -16.36 -39.25 0.28
C PRO A 95 -16.66 -38.45 1.57
N PRO A 96 -16.15 -38.88 2.74
CA PRO A 96 -16.35 -38.16 4.00
C PRO A 96 -15.85 -36.71 3.97
N ALA A 97 -16.40 -35.87 4.86
CA ALA A 97 -15.97 -34.48 5.04
C ALA A 97 -14.44 -34.40 5.23
N GLY A 98 -13.81 -33.41 4.59
CA GLY A 98 -12.35 -33.27 4.53
C GLY A 98 -11.66 -34.06 3.42
N SER A 99 -12.35 -35.02 2.76
CA SER A 99 -11.83 -35.77 1.60
C SER A 99 -12.51 -35.40 0.28
N TYR A 100 -13.37 -34.37 0.29
CA TYR A 100 -13.88 -33.71 -0.90
C TYR A 100 -13.95 -32.21 -0.67
N ALA A 101 -13.96 -31.48 -1.79
CA ALA A 101 -14.13 -30.05 -1.81
C ALA A 101 -15.29 -29.68 -2.73
N VAL A 102 -15.92 -28.56 -2.40
CA VAL A 102 -16.86 -27.87 -3.28
C VAL A 102 -16.42 -26.43 -3.37
N GLY A 103 -16.31 -25.92 -4.60
CA GLY A 103 -15.97 -24.53 -4.85
C GLY A 103 -16.98 -23.88 -5.77
N ILE A 104 -17.18 -22.57 -5.61
CA ILE A 104 -17.90 -21.77 -6.61
C ILE A 104 -16.88 -21.10 -7.52
N VAL A 105 -17.02 -21.36 -8.81
CA VAL A 105 -16.17 -20.82 -9.87
C VAL A 105 -17.04 -20.01 -10.83
N PHE A 106 -16.64 -18.76 -11.04
CA PHE A 106 -17.12 -17.91 -12.12
C PHE A 106 -16.36 -18.27 -13.39
N LEU A 107 -17.10 -18.41 -14.48
CA LEU A 107 -16.62 -18.80 -15.80
C LEU A 107 -17.19 -17.84 -16.85
N PRO A 108 -16.57 -17.76 -18.05
CA PRO A 108 -17.11 -17.02 -19.19
C PRO A 108 -18.60 -17.30 -19.45
N GLN A 109 -19.33 -16.26 -19.87
CA GLN A 109 -20.67 -16.39 -20.43
C GLN A 109 -20.60 -17.05 -21.81
N ASP A 110 -19.57 -16.73 -22.61
CA ASP A 110 -19.36 -17.36 -23.91
C ASP A 110 -19.16 -18.87 -23.72
N ALA A 111 -20.01 -19.66 -24.36
CA ALA A 111 -20.03 -21.11 -24.18
C ALA A 111 -18.74 -21.79 -24.64
N THR A 112 -18.06 -21.25 -25.66
CA THR A 112 -16.82 -21.81 -26.21
C THR A 112 -15.66 -21.53 -25.28
N GLU A 113 -15.51 -20.27 -24.82
CA GLU A 113 -14.48 -19.91 -23.85
C GLU A 113 -14.70 -20.63 -22.51
N ARG A 114 -15.96 -20.82 -22.10
CA ARG A 114 -16.32 -21.58 -20.92
C ARG A 114 -15.87 -23.04 -21.01
N GLU A 115 -16.10 -23.71 -22.14
CA GLU A 115 -15.66 -25.10 -22.35
C GLU A 115 -14.14 -25.21 -22.27
N ILE A 116 -13.41 -24.29 -22.92
CA ILE A 116 -11.93 -24.20 -22.81
C ILE A 116 -11.47 -24.05 -21.35
N CYS A 117 -12.14 -23.19 -20.58
CA CYS A 117 -11.82 -22.98 -19.17
C CYS A 117 -12.09 -24.25 -18.34
N ILE A 118 -13.24 -24.89 -18.54
CA ILE A 118 -13.61 -26.15 -17.86
C ILE A 118 -12.59 -27.24 -18.17
N ASP A 119 -12.25 -27.44 -19.45
CA ASP A 119 -11.28 -28.46 -19.86
C ASP A 119 -9.89 -28.22 -19.28
N THR A 120 -9.46 -26.95 -19.26
CA THR A 120 -8.19 -26.56 -18.64
C THR A 120 -8.20 -26.85 -17.14
N ILE A 121 -9.28 -26.50 -16.42
CA ILE A 121 -9.41 -26.78 -14.99
C ILE A 121 -9.42 -28.29 -14.73
N ASN A 122 -10.16 -29.06 -15.53
CA ASN A 122 -10.20 -30.52 -15.43
C ASN A 122 -8.81 -31.14 -15.66
N GLY A 123 -8.05 -30.61 -16.62
CA GLY A 123 -6.66 -31.01 -16.88
C GLY A 123 -5.77 -30.76 -15.66
N VAL A 124 -5.82 -29.55 -15.07
CA VAL A 124 -5.05 -29.21 -13.87
C VAL A 124 -5.41 -30.12 -12.69
N ILE A 125 -6.70 -30.43 -12.49
CA ILE A 125 -7.15 -31.36 -11.42
C ILE A 125 -6.53 -32.75 -11.61
N ALA A 126 -6.54 -33.27 -12.84
CA ALA A 126 -5.98 -34.58 -13.16
C ALA A 126 -4.44 -34.60 -13.02
N GLU A 127 -3.76 -33.53 -13.42
CA GLU A 127 -2.30 -33.37 -13.28
C GLU A 127 -1.86 -33.31 -11.81
N GLU A 128 -2.67 -32.72 -10.93
CA GLU A 128 -2.45 -32.74 -9.47
C GLU A 128 -2.96 -34.04 -8.81
N GLY A 129 -3.35 -35.03 -9.63
CA GLY A 129 -3.72 -36.37 -9.17
C GLY A 129 -5.03 -36.45 -8.40
N GLN A 130 -5.94 -35.47 -8.55
CA GLN A 130 -7.21 -35.44 -7.85
C GLN A 130 -8.36 -35.92 -8.74
N GLN A 131 -9.46 -36.36 -8.13
CA GLN A 131 -10.61 -36.88 -8.86
C GLN A 131 -11.66 -35.79 -9.10
N LEU A 132 -11.93 -35.47 -10.37
CA LEU A 132 -13.10 -34.67 -10.73
C LEU A 132 -14.38 -35.48 -10.46
N VAL A 133 -15.22 -34.99 -9.55
CA VAL A 133 -16.55 -35.58 -9.29
C VAL A 133 -17.55 -35.05 -10.31
N GLY A 134 -17.53 -33.74 -10.56
CA GLY A 134 -18.37 -33.11 -11.57
C GLY A 134 -18.54 -31.60 -11.40
N TRP A 135 -19.22 -31.01 -12.37
CA TRP A 135 -19.63 -29.60 -12.39
C TRP A 135 -21.15 -29.51 -12.25
N ARG A 136 -21.62 -28.59 -11.41
CA ARG A 136 -23.05 -28.27 -11.24
C ARG A 136 -23.29 -26.81 -11.53
N GLU A 137 -24.21 -26.50 -12.44
CA GLU A 137 -24.69 -25.13 -12.61
C GLU A 137 -25.44 -24.68 -11.35
N VAL A 138 -25.09 -23.52 -10.80
CA VAL A 138 -25.72 -23.03 -9.57
C VAL A 138 -27.13 -22.54 -9.87
N PRO A 139 -28.16 -23.02 -9.16
CA PRO A 139 -29.53 -22.59 -9.42
C PRO A 139 -29.73 -21.13 -8.96
N ILE A 140 -29.95 -20.24 -9.92
CA ILE A 140 -30.13 -18.80 -9.70
C ILE A 140 -31.56 -18.32 -10.04
N ASP A 141 -31.95 -17.17 -9.50
CA ASP A 141 -33.21 -16.48 -9.80
C ASP A 141 -33.02 -14.96 -9.92
N ALA A 142 -32.31 -14.54 -10.97
CA ALA A 142 -32.03 -13.12 -11.24
C ALA A 142 -33.31 -12.26 -11.35
N LYS A 143 -34.38 -12.83 -11.93
CA LYS A 143 -35.65 -12.13 -12.11
C LYS A 143 -36.40 -11.98 -10.79
N GLY A 144 -36.50 -13.06 -10.00
CA GLY A 144 -37.14 -13.04 -8.68
C GLY A 144 -36.41 -12.12 -7.69
N ALA A 145 -35.09 -12.06 -7.79
CA ALA A 145 -34.25 -11.14 -7.01
C ALA A 145 -34.25 -9.70 -7.54
N ASN A 146 -34.90 -9.39 -8.67
CA ASN A 146 -34.90 -8.06 -9.28
C ASN A 146 -33.48 -7.51 -9.55
N VAL A 147 -32.57 -8.34 -10.07
CA VAL A 147 -31.19 -7.92 -10.40
C VAL A 147 -31.21 -6.92 -11.54
N GLY A 148 -30.45 -5.83 -11.40
CA GLY A 148 -30.37 -4.77 -12.39
C GLY A 148 -29.67 -5.19 -13.70
N PRO A 149 -30.02 -4.55 -14.84
CA PRO A 149 -29.43 -4.83 -16.15
C PRO A 149 -27.90 -4.81 -16.19
N ALA A 150 -27.25 -3.87 -15.50
CA ALA A 150 -25.78 -3.78 -15.51
C ALA A 150 -25.12 -5.00 -14.81
N ALA A 151 -25.66 -5.42 -13.67
CA ALA A 151 -25.19 -6.60 -12.97
C ALA A 151 -25.44 -7.89 -13.79
N LEU A 152 -26.59 -7.99 -14.46
CA LEU A 152 -26.91 -9.10 -15.35
C LEU A 152 -25.99 -9.18 -16.56
N MET A 153 -25.66 -8.03 -17.17
CA MET A 153 -24.75 -7.96 -18.31
C MET A 153 -23.37 -8.52 -17.97
N ALA A 154 -22.87 -8.22 -16.77
CA ALA A 154 -21.57 -8.67 -16.30
C ALA A 154 -21.60 -10.01 -15.54
N GLN A 155 -22.77 -10.66 -15.44
CA GLN A 155 -22.94 -11.87 -14.64
C GLN A 155 -22.16 -13.03 -15.25
N PRO A 156 -21.18 -13.63 -14.56
CA PRO A 156 -20.47 -14.78 -15.09
C PRO A 156 -21.39 -16.01 -15.13
N PHE A 157 -20.98 -17.04 -15.88
CA PHE A 157 -21.56 -18.36 -15.66
C PHE A 157 -21.09 -18.89 -14.30
N ILE A 158 -22.04 -19.24 -13.43
CA ILE A 158 -21.76 -19.61 -12.03
C ILE A 158 -21.91 -21.13 -11.88
N ALA A 159 -20.80 -21.81 -11.60
CA ALA A 159 -20.79 -23.25 -11.43
C ALA A 159 -20.13 -23.65 -10.11
N GLN A 160 -20.64 -24.74 -9.53
CA GLN A 160 -20.01 -25.47 -8.46
C GLN A 160 -19.11 -26.56 -9.03
N LEU A 161 -17.88 -26.61 -8.55
CA LEU A 161 -16.88 -27.61 -8.88
C LEU A 161 -16.72 -28.58 -7.70
N PHE A 162 -16.92 -29.87 -7.95
CA PHE A 162 -16.74 -30.94 -6.96
C PHE A 162 -15.48 -31.73 -7.26
N ILE A 163 -14.57 -31.81 -6.28
CA ILE A 163 -13.32 -32.56 -6.37
C ILE A 163 -13.26 -33.52 -5.18
N ALA A 164 -12.96 -34.79 -5.44
CA ALA A 164 -12.64 -35.78 -4.42
C ALA A 164 -11.11 -35.94 -4.35
N ALA A 165 -10.63 -36.10 -3.12
CA ALA A 165 -9.23 -36.38 -2.86
C ALA A 165 -8.89 -37.81 -3.27
N GLU A 166 -7.66 -38.01 -3.74
CA GLU A 166 -7.10 -39.36 -3.92
C GLU A 166 -6.91 -40.06 -2.56
N ASP A 167 -6.83 -41.39 -2.56
CA ASP A 167 -6.67 -42.20 -1.35
C ASP A 167 -5.47 -41.75 -0.49
N GLY A 168 -5.74 -41.46 0.79
CA GLY A 168 -4.72 -41.04 1.77
C GLY A 168 -4.51 -39.53 1.90
N LEU A 169 -5.22 -38.72 1.11
CA LEU A 169 -5.19 -37.25 1.19
C LEU A 169 -6.49 -36.70 1.82
N ALA A 170 -6.38 -35.90 2.88
CA ALA A 170 -7.54 -35.29 3.54
C ALA A 170 -7.15 -34.02 4.33
N GLY A 171 -8.16 -33.21 4.67
CA GLY A 171 -8.02 -32.04 5.52
C GLY A 171 -7.03 -31.02 4.96
N ASP A 172 -6.14 -30.49 5.80
CA ASP A 172 -5.20 -29.44 5.41
C ASP A 172 -4.26 -29.85 4.28
N ALA A 173 -3.91 -31.14 4.17
CA ALA A 173 -3.09 -31.62 3.06
C ALA A 173 -3.84 -31.51 1.73
N PHE A 174 -5.15 -31.79 1.73
CA PHE A 174 -5.98 -31.63 0.55
C PHE A 174 -6.25 -30.15 0.23
N GLU A 175 -6.47 -29.30 1.24
CA GLU A 175 -6.60 -27.84 1.06
C GLU A 175 -5.38 -27.24 0.32
N ARG A 176 -4.17 -27.70 0.61
CA ARG A 176 -2.95 -27.25 -0.10
C ARG A 176 -2.96 -27.65 -1.58
N VAL A 177 -3.40 -28.87 -1.90
CA VAL A 177 -3.52 -29.31 -3.29
C VAL A 177 -4.60 -28.49 -4.02
N LEU A 178 -5.74 -28.23 -3.38
CA LEU A 178 -6.80 -27.38 -3.93
C LEU A 178 -6.33 -25.95 -4.17
N TYR A 179 -5.49 -25.40 -3.28
CA TYR A 179 -4.85 -24.10 -3.46
C TYR A 179 -3.92 -24.09 -4.68
N VAL A 180 -3.08 -25.12 -4.84
CA VAL A 180 -2.21 -25.28 -6.02
C VAL A 180 -3.06 -25.35 -7.29
N ILE A 181 -4.08 -26.21 -7.33
CA ILE A 181 -5.03 -26.31 -8.45
C ILE A 181 -5.60 -24.93 -8.79
N ARG A 182 -6.08 -24.20 -7.77
CA ARG A 182 -6.67 -22.87 -7.93
C ARG A 182 -5.69 -21.84 -8.50
N LYS A 183 -4.48 -21.76 -7.96
CA LYS A 183 -3.45 -20.83 -8.45
C LYS A 183 -3.04 -21.19 -9.89
N ARG A 184 -2.79 -22.47 -10.18
CA ARG A 184 -2.41 -22.94 -11.52
C ARG A 184 -3.43 -22.57 -12.59
N PHE A 185 -4.72 -22.86 -12.39
CA PHE A 185 -5.71 -22.49 -13.40
C PHE A 185 -5.97 -20.99 -13.44
N THR A 186 -5.91 -20.27 -12.32
CA THR A 186 -6.04 -18.80 -12.32
C THR A 186 -4.94 -18.15 -13.15
N HIS A 187 -3.68 -18.55 -12.95
CA HIS A 187 -2.54 -18.02 -13.72
C HIS A 187 -2.63 -18.37 -15.20
N SER A 188 -3.08 -19.59 -15.53
CA SER A 188 -3.20 -20.04 -16.91
C SER A 188 -4.35 -19.38 -17.69
N LEU A 189 -5.47 -19.06 -17.02
CA LEU A 189 -6.70 -18.63 -17.70
C LEU A 189 -6.96 -17.13 -17.59
N ARG A 190 -6.78 -16.54 -16.40
CA ARG A 190 -7.26 -15.18 -16.09
C ARG A 190 -6.50 -14.07 -16.81
N ASN A 191 -5.27 -14.36 -17.24
CA ASN A 191 -4.41 -13.45 -18.00
C ASN A 191 -4.18 -13.93 -19.44
N ASN A 192 -4.99 -14.89 -19.92
CA ASN A 192 -4.89 -15.38 -21.28
C ASN A 192 -5.56 -14.43 -22.26
N GLU A 193 -4.76 -13.69 -23.03
CA GLU A 193 -5.23 -12.71 -24.02
C GLU A 193 -6.04 -13.31 -25.17
N SER A 194 -5.99 -14.64 -25.37
CA SER A 194 -6.80 -15.33 -26.38
C SER A 194 -8.27 -15.50 -25.98
N LEU A 195 -8.58 -15.38 -24.68
CA LEU A 195 -9.94 -15.44 -24.14
C LEU A 195 -10.46 -14.02 -23.92
N LYS A 196 -11.55 -13.64 -24.58
CA LYS A 196 -12.16 -12.31 -24.46
C LYS A 196 -12.74 -12.08 -23.06
N GLU A 197 -13.20 -13.14 -22.42
CA GLU A 197 -13.84 -13.13 -21.11
C GLU A 197 -12.94 -13.73 -20.01
N ALA A 198 -11.62 -13.79 -20.24
CA ALA A 198 -10.61 -14.32 -19.30
C ALA A 198 -10.80 -13.83 -17.85
N LYS A 199 -11.15 -12.55 -17.68
CA LYS A 199 -11.31 -11.89 -16.37
C LYS A 199 -12.53 -12.39 -15.58
N GLN A 200 -13.48 -13.07 -16.22
CA GLN A 200 -14.57 -13.72 -15.50
C GLN A 200 -14.13 -15.00 -14.78
N VAL A 201 -13.01 -15.62 -15.18
CA VAL A 201 -12.50 -16.83 -14.52
C VAL A 201 -12.04 -16.49 -13.11
N TYR A 202 -12.82 -16.90 -12.11
CA TYR A 202 -12.56 -16.58 -10.72
C TYR A 202 -13.11 -17.64 -9.78
N ALA A 203 -12.26 -18.21 -8.93
CA ALA A 203 -12.72 -19.05 -7.83
C ALA A 203 -13.05 -18.21 -6.59
N CYS A 204 -14.36 -18.13 -6.29
CA CYS A 204 -14.89 -17.53 -5.07
C CYS A 204 -14.44 -18.32 -3.83
N SER A 205 -14.47 -19.63 -3.95
CA SER A 205 -13.98 -20.59 -2.95
C SER A 205 -13.65 -21.90 -3.67
N LEU A 206 -12.75 -22.68 -3.10
CA LEU A 206 -12.52 -24.08 -3.45
C LEU A 206 -11.88 -24.73 -2.23
N SER A 207 -12.72 -25.31 -1.36
CA SER A 207 -12.30 -25.75 -0.03
C SER A 207 -13.13 -26.94 0.43
N THR A 208 -12.57 -27.68 1.39
CA THR A 208 -13.23 -28.78 2.13
C THR A 208 -14.03 -28.26 3.33
N LYS A 209 -13.79 -27.00 3.75
CA LYS A 209 -14.31 -26.43 5.01
C LYS A 209 -15.29 -25.28 4.81
N VAL A 210 -15.06 -24.44 3.79
CA VAL A 210 -15.84 -23.22 3.58
C VAL A 210 -16.34 -23.10 2.15
N ILE A 211 -17.44 -22.36 1.97
CA ILE A 211 -17.97 -22.02 0.65
C ILE A 211 -18.44 -20.56 0.64
N VAL A 212 -18.23 -19.89 -0.49
CA VAL A 212 -18.54 -18.46 -0.67
C VAL A 212 -19.50 -18.26 -1.83
N TYR A 213 -20.69 -17.73 -1.54
CA TYR A 213 -21.65 -17.23 -2.52
C TYR A 213 -21.60 -15.72 -2.53
N LYS A 214 -21.31 -15.12 -3.68
CA LYS A 214 -21.20 -13.66 -3.80
C LYS A 214 -21.57 -13.21 -5.21
N GLY A 215 -21.75 -11.91 -5.39
CA GLY A 215 -21.99 -11.34 -6.70
C GLY A 215 -22.23 -9.85 -6.64
N MET A 216 -22.40 -9.24 -7.82
CA MET A 216 -22.78 -7.83 -7.97
C MET A 216 -24.28 -7.67 -7.65
N LEU A 217 -24.61 -7.76 -6.37
CA LEU A 217 -25.96 -7.81 -5.83
C LEU A 217 -26.07 -6.81 -4.69
N THR A 218 -27.26 -6.25 -4.46
CA THR A 218 -27.55 -5.58 -3.19
C THR A 218 -27.69 -6.63 -2.08
N PRO A 219 -27.48 -6.27 -0.80
CA PRO A 219 -27.66 -7.20 0.31
C PRO A 219 -29.02 -7.91 0.33
N GLY A 220 -30.11 -7.21 -0.01
CA GLY A 220 -31.45 -7.80 -0.09
C GLY A 220 -31.63 -8.82 -1.22
N GLN A 221 -30.79 -8.78 -2.26
CA GLN A 221 -30.87 -9.64 -3.44
C GLN A 221 -30.14 -10.98 -3.28
N LEU A 222 -29.13 -11.06 -2.41
CA LEU A 222 -28.24 -12.22 -2.31
C LEU A 222 -28.97 -13.56 -2.12
N PHE A 223 -29.86 -13.63 -1.14
CA PHE A 223 -30.59 -14.86 -0.81
C PHE A 223 -31.65 -15.20 -1.86
N PRO A 224 -32.51 -14.26 -2.29
CA PRO A 224 -33.43 -14.52 -3.40
C PRO A 224 -32.74 -14.92 -4.71
N PHE A 225 -31.52 -14.43 -4.96
CA PHE A 225 -30.76 -14.74 -6.17
C PHE A 225 -30.25 -16.17 -6.20
N TYR A 226 -29.65 -16.66 -5.10
CA TYR A 226 -29.12 -18.02 -5.03
C TYR A 226 -30.11 -18.97 -4.36
N ARG A 227 -30.74 -19.85 -5.14
CA ARG A 227 -31.81 -20.74 -4.63
C ARG A 227 -31.32 -21.69 -3.55
N ASP A 228 -30.07 -22.13 -3.62
CA ASP A 228 -29.44 -22.96 -2.60
C ASP A 228 -29.52 -22.31 -1.20
N LEU A 229 -29.32 -20.99 -1.10
CA LEU A 229 -29.32 -20.26 0.18
C LEU A 229 -30.70 -20.19 0.87
N THR A 230 -31.77 -20.42 0.10
CA THR A 230 -33.15 -20.45 0.60
C THR A 230 -33.67 -21.87 0.85
N ASN A 231 -32.85 -22.89 0.57
CA ASN A 231 -33.25 -24.28 0.75
C ASN A 231 -33.25 -24.65 2.24
N PRO A 232 -34.35 -25.19 2.79
CA PRO A 232 -34.41 -25.59 4.21
C PRO A 232 -33.40 -26.67 4.63
N ALA A 233 -32.88 -27.45 3.68
CA ALA A 233 -31.84 -28.45 3.93
C ALA A 233 -30.42 -27.84 3.96
N PHE A 234 -30.28 -26.55 3.66
CA PHE A 234 -29.02 -25.83 3.67
C PHE A 234 -28.76 -25.33 5.10
N GLU A 235 -28.01 -26.13 5.86
CA GLU A 235 -27.69 -25.87 7.26
C GLU A 235 -26.19 -25.61 7.43
N THR A 236 -25.85 -24.63 8.27
CA THR A 236 -24.46 -24.30 8.61
C THR A 236 -24.38 -23.83 10.06
N HIS A 237 -23.21 -23.98 10.70
CA HIS A 237 -22.97 -23.43 12.03
C HIS A 237 -22.43 -22.00 11.99
N LEU A 238 -22.04 -21.52 10.82
CA LEU A 238 -21.43 -20.21 10.60
C LEU A 238 -21.91 -19.59 9.28
N ALA A 239 -22.30 -18.32 9.35
CA ALA A 239 -22.56 -17.47 8.19
C ALA A 239 -21.99 -16.07 8.39
N MET A 240 -20.99 -15.69 7.60
CA MET A 240 -20.39 -14.35 7.54
C MET A 240 -20.85 -13.66 6.26
N VAL A 241 -21.46 -12.48 6.38
CA VAL A 241 -21.98 -11.71 5.25
C VAL A 241 -21.24 -10.38 5.12
N HIS A 242 -21.24 -9.87 3.89
CA HIS A 242 -20.61 -8.60 3.55
C HIS A 242 -21.42 -7.86 2.50
N SER A 243 -21.43 -6.53 2.63
CA SER A 243 -21.99 -5.57 1.69
C SER A 243 -20.92 -4.57 1.29
N ARG A 244 -20.68 -4.45 -0.03
CA ARG A 244 -19.68 -3.59 -0.64
C ARG A 244 -20.27 -2.22 -1.00
N PHE A 245 -19.46 -1.18 -0.86
CA PHE A 245 -19.65 0.15 -1.45
C PHE A 245 -18.36 0.47 -2.22
N SER A 246 -18.46 0.76 -3.50
CA SER A 246 -17.32 1.08 -4.35
C SER A 246 -17.33 2.53 -4.81
N THR A 247 -16.17 3.06 -5.15
CA THR A 247 -16.06 4.40 -5.77
C THR A 247 -16.37 4.39 -7.27
N ASN A 248 -16.59 3.24 -7.89
CA ASN A 248 -16.95 3.13 -9.30
C ASN A 248 -18.33 2.53 -9.53
N THR A 249 -18.81 2.75 -10.75
CA THR A 249 -20.05 2.19 -11.30
C THR A 249 -19.77 1.04 -12.28
N PHE A 250 -18.55 0.50 -12.31
CA PHE A 250 -18.17 -0.55 -13.27
C PHE A 250 -18.54 -1.92 -12.72
N PRO A 251 -19.15 -2.80 -13.54
CA PRO A 251 -19.67 -4.04 -13.02
C PRO A 251 -18.57 -5.09 -12.80
N SER A 252 -18.42 -5.55 -11.55
CA SER A 252 -17.38 -6.51 -11.13
C SER A 252 -17.90 -7.53 -10.10
N TRP A 253 -18.23 -8.74 -10.55
CA TRP A 253 -18.76 -9.81 -9.69
C TRP A 253 -17.71 -10.41 -8.74
N ASP A 254 -16.48 -10.54 -9.21
CA ASP A 254 -15.35 -11.13 -8.49
C ASP A 254 -14.87 -10.29 -7.29
N ARG A 255 -15.08 -8.97 -7.35
CA ARG A 255 -14.72 -8.00 -6.30
C ARG A 255 -15.66 -7.97 -5.10
N ALA A 256 -16.87 -8.53 -5.23
CA ALA A 256 -17.76 -8.71 -4.08
C ALA A 256 -17.02 -9.50 -2.98
N GLN A 257 -17.36 -9.27 -1.72
CA GLN A 257 -16.84 -10.03 -0.58
C GLN A 257 -17.97 -10.84 0.06
N PRO A 258 -17.68 -11.86 0.89
CA PRO A 258 -16.37 -12.27 1.41
C PRO A 258 -15.33 -12.72 0.38
N ASN A 259 -14.05 -12.63 0.74
CA ASN A 259 -12.95 -13.32 0.06
C ASN A 259 -12.90 -14.79 0.54
N ARG A 260 -11.76 -15.50 0.40
CA ARG A 260 -11.71 -16.94 0.72
C ARG A 260 -11.75 -17.21 2.22
N PHE A 261 -11.08 -16.37 3.01
CA PHE A 261 -10.95 -16.55 4.46
C PHE A 261 -11.42 -15.34 5.24
N MET A 262 -11.67 -14.19 4.60
CA MET A 262 -12.02 -12.97 5.33
C MET A 262 -13.01 -12.06 4.61
N SER A 263 -13.61 -11.19 5.41
CA SER A 263 -14.33 -10.00 4.98
C SER A 263 -13.69 -8.78 5.62
N HIS A 264 -13.46 -7.77 4.80
CA HIS A 264 -12.82 -6.53 5.19
C HIS A 264 -13.80 -5.36 5.04
N ASN A 265 -13.94 -4.63 6.14
CA ASN A 265 -14.58 -3.35 6.17
C ASN A 265 -13.53 -2.28 6.48
N GLY A 266 -13.09 -1.55 5.46
CA GLY A 266 -12.00 -0.59 5.61
C GLY A 266 -11.23 -0.37 4.31
N GLU A 267 -10.02 0.17 4.43
CA GLU A 267 -9.08 0.39 3.33
C GLU A 267 -7.64 0.17 3.81
N ILE A 268 -6.84 -0.61 3.08
CA ILE A 268 -5.39 -0.75 3.37
C ILE A 268 -4.61 0.38 2.69
N ASN A 269 -4.18 1.37 3.47
CA ASN A 269 -3.52 2.59 2.97
C ASN A 269 -2.01 2.41 2.66
N THR A 270 -1.47 1.21 2.92
CA THR A 270 -0.06 0.83 2.70
C THR A 270 0.11 -0.26 1.64
N LEU A 271 -0.98 -0.58 0.91
CA LEU A 271 -1.10 -1.71 -0.01
C LEU A 271 0.08 -1.87 -0.96
N ARG A 272 0.51 -0.79 -1.62
CA ARG A 272 1.58 -0.89 -2.64
C ARG A 272 2.91 -1.35 -2.03
N GLY A 273 3.23 -0.84 -0.84
CA GLY A 273 4.41 -1.27 -0.09
C GLY A 273 4.30 -2.74 0.30
N ASN A 274 3.12 -3.15 0.79
CA ASN A 274 2.87 -4.54 1.16
C ASN A 274 2.98 -5.52 -0.02
N VAL A 275 2.43 -5.16 -1.17
CA VAL A 275 2.50 -5.97 -2.39
C VAL A 275 3.94 -6.09 -2.85
N ASN A 276 4.69 -4.98 -2.92
CA ASN A 276 6.11 -4.99 -3.31
C ASN A 276 6.96 -5.86 -2.37
N SER A 277 6.71 -5.78 -1.07
CA SER A 277 7.40 -6.62 -0.07
C SER A 277 7.08 -8.09 -0.27
N MET A 278 5.81 -8.45 -0.52
CA MET A 278 5.45 -9.84 -0.80
C MET A 278 6.04 -10.38 -2.09
N VAL A 279 6.07 -9.60 -3.17
CA VAL A 279 6.76 -9.98 -4.42
C VAL A 279 8.23 -10.24 -4.14
N ALA A 280 8.89 -9.35 -3.40
CA ALA A 280 10.29 -9.52 -3.03
C ALA A 280 10.57 -10.72 -2.10
N ARG A 281 9.56 -11.21 -1.36
CA ARG A 281 9.69 -12.40 -0.50
C ARG A 281 9.62 -13.71 -1.29
N GLN A 282 9.04 -13.72 -2.49
CA GLN A 282 8.93 -14.93 -3.32
C GLN A 282 10.30 -15.56 -3.61
N GLY A 283 11.35 -14.74 -3.76
CA GLY A 283 12.72 -15.21 -3.97
C GLY A 283 13.43 -15.79 -2.73
N LYS A 284 12.79 -15.79 -1.55
CA LYS A 284 13.37 -16.31 -0.30
C LYS A 284 12.47 -17.26 0.49
N VAL A 285 11.16 -17.22 0.28
CA VAL A 285 10.25 -18.13 0.97
C VAL A 285 10.54 -19.58 0.60
N ALA A 286 10.54 -20.44 1.61
CA ALA A 286 10.69 -21.87 1.45
C ALA A 286 9.77 -22.58 2.45
N THR A 287 9.18 -23.70 2.05
CA THR A 287 8.38 -24.53 2.94
C THR A 287 8.20 -25.92 2.34
N ASP A 288 8.23 -26.95 3.19
CA ASP A 288 7.93 -28.32 2.80
C ASP A 288 6.42 -28.55 2.58
N ALA A 289 5.57 -27.60 3.00
CA ALA A 289 4.11 -27.74 2.98
C ALA A 289 3.53 -27.98 1.57
N PHE A 290 4.18 -27.43 0.53
CA PHE A 290 3.77 -27.58 -0.87
C PHE A 290 4.67 -28.55 -1.67
N GLY A 291 5.66 -29.18 -1.03
CA GLY A 291 6.65 -30.00 -1.74
C GLY A 291 7.36 -29.23 -2.86
N ASP A 292 7.41 -29.82 -4.05
CA ASP A 292 8.00 -29.23 -5.27
C ASP A 292 7.09 -28.21 -5.97
N LYS A 293 5.88 -27.95 -5.44
CA LYS A 293 4.86 -27.11 -6.08
C LYS A 293 4.85 -25.66 -5.64
N LEU A 294 5.74 -25.25 -4.73
CA LEU A 294 5.74 -23.87 -4.20
C LEU A 294 5.82 -22.83 -5.33
N GLU A 295 6.70 -23.00 -6.32
CA GLU A 295 6.82 -22.04 -7.43
C GLU A 295 5.54 -21.91 -8.26
N SER A 296 4.72 -22.96 -8.32
CA SER A 296 3.45 -22.95 -9.07
C SER A 296 2.37 -22.07 -8.45
N VAL A 297 2.55 -21.62 -7.19
CA VAL A 297 1.62 -20.70 -6.52
C VAL A 297 1.99 -19.23 -6.75
N PHE A 298 3.16 -18.95 -7.33
CA PHE A 298 3.61 -17.59 -7.58
C PHE A 298 3.08 -17.03 -8.92
N PRO A 299 2.67 -15.75 -8.96
CA PRO A 299 2.67 -14.79 -7.85
C PRO A 299 1.56 -15.07 -6.82
N VAL A 300 1.87 -14.87 -5.52
CA VAL A 300 0.90 -15.09 -4.43
C VAL A 300 -0.29 -14.12 -4.58
N ILE A 301 0.01 -12.83 -4.78
CA ILE A 301 -0.98 -11.79 -5.02
C ILE A 301 -1.14 -11.64 -6.54
N ASP A 302 -2.34 -11.88 -7.05
CA ASP A 302 -2.65 -11.68 -8.46
C ASP A 302 -2.73 -10.17 -8.78
N SER A 303 -2.34 -9.77 -10.00
CA SER A 303 -2.14 -8.37 -10.38
C SER A 303 -3.41 -7.50 -10.36
N ASP A 304 -4.58 -8.13 -10.38
CA ASP A 304 -5.89 -7.47 -10.41
C ASP A 304 -6.69 -7.70 -9.11
N CYS A 305 -6.04 -7.98 -7.98
CA CYS A 305 -6.70 -8.05 -6.68
C CYS A 305 -7.10 -6.67 -6.13
N SER A 306 -8.10 -6.63 -5.25
CA SER A 306 -8.37 -5.43 -4.42
C SER A 306 -7.39 -5.39 -3.26
N ASP A 307 -7.40 -4.33 -2.48
CA ASP A 307 -6.67 -4.26 -1.22
C ASP A 307 -7.00 -5.47 -0.30
N SER A 308 -8.28 -5.76 -0.20
CA SER A 308 -8.87 -6.82 0.61
C SER A 308 -8.55 -8.20 0.04
N GLY A 309 -8.62 -8.35 -1.30
CA GLY A 309 -8.22 -9.58 -1.98
C GLY A 309 -6.73 -9.86 -1.87
N SER A 310 -5.89 -8.83 -1.89
CA SER A 310 -4.44 -8.93 -1.69
C SER A 310 -4.11 -9.38 -0.27
N PHE A 311 -4.79 -8.80 0.73
CA PHE A 311 -4.67 -9.23 2.12
C PHE A 311 -5.09 -10.71 2.28
N ASP A 312 -6.25 -11.09 1.73
CA ASP A 312 -6.76 -12.47 1.80
C ASP A 312 -5.80 -13.48 1.14
N ALA A 313 -5.18 -13.12 0.01
CA ALA A 313 -4.21 -13.98 -0.68
C ALA A 313 -2.96 -14.26 0.17
N VAL A 314 -2.46 -13.24 0.87
CA VAL A 314 -1.30 -13.39 1.77
C VAL A 314 -1.68 -14.15 3.04
N LEU A 315 -2.87 -13.88 3.58
CA LEU A 315 -3.41 -14.62 4.72
C LEU A 315 -3.50 -16.11 4.38
N GLU A 316 -4.19 -16.46 3.30
CA GLU A 316 -4.34 -17.83 2.82
C GLU A 316 -2.99 -18.52 2.59
N PHE A 317 -2.03 -17.84 1.96
CA PHE A 317 -0.68 -18.37 1.74
C PHE A 317 0.01 -18.71 3.07
N MET A 318 -0.07 -17.84 4.08
CA MET A 318 0.52 -18.12 5.40
C MET A 318 -0.18 -19.27 6.13
N LEU A 319 -1.52 -19.36 6.04
CA LEU A 319 -2.27 -20.47 6.64
C LEU A 319 -1.87 -21.80 6.04
N LEU A 320 -1.89 -21.89 4.71
CA LEU A 320 -1.59 -23.13 4.00
C LEU A 320 -0.11 -23.52 4.11
N SER A 321 0.76 -22.56 4.40
CA SER A 321 2.16 -22.80 4.75
C SER A 321 2.39 -23.28 6.19
N GLY A 322 1.36 -23.29 7.05
CA GLY A 322 1.38 -23.89 8.39
C GLY A 322 1.23 -22.93 9.58
N ARG A 323 1.00 -21.63 9.35
CA ARG A 323 0.67 -20.69 10.45
C ARG A 323 -0.80 -20.84 10.86
N SER A 324 -1.10 -20.62 12.14
CA SER A 324 -2.51 -20.56 12.57
C SER A 324 -3.15 -19.26 12.08
N LEU A 325 -4.47 -19.27 11.88
CA LEU A 325 -5.24 -18.10 11.45
C LEU A 325 -5.03 -16.88 12.37
N ALA A 326 -5.00 -17.12 13.68
CA ALA A 326 -4.77 -16.07 14.67
C ALA A 326 -3.31 -15.56 14.66
N GLU A 327 -2.30 -16.44 14.52
CA GLU A 327 -0.88 -16.05 14.41
C GLU A 327 -0.65 -15.20 13.15
N ALA A 328 -1.18 -15.63 12.00
CA ALA A 328 -1.09 -14.90 10.73
C ALA A 328 -1.78 -13.52 10.81
N THR A 329 -2.98 -13.46 11.40
CA THR A 329 -3.70 -12.19 11.59
C THR A 329 -2.93 -11.23 12.50
N MET A 330 -2.37 -11.72 13.61
CA MET A 330 -1.56 -10.90 14.53
C MET A 330 -0.26 -10.39 13.89
N MET A 331 0.29 -11.11 12.91
CA MET A 331 1.45 -10.66 12.14
C MET A 331 1.09 -9.56 11.14
N MET A 332 -0.04 -9.68 10.43
CA MET A 332 -0.46 -8.71 9.41
C MET A 332 -1.05 -7.43 10.03
N ILE A 333 -1.79 -7.56 11.15
CA ILE A 333 -2.45 -6.46 11.86
C ILE A 333 -1.97 -6.46 13.32
N PRO A 334 -0.70 -6.09 13.58
CA PRO A 334 -0.18 -6.06 14.93
C PRO A 334 -0.78 -4.88 15.72
N GLU A 335 -0.92 -5.07 17.03
CA GLU A 335 -1.22 -3.96 17.96
C GLU A 335 -0.12 -2.89 17.91
N ALA A 336 -0.43 -1.66 18.32
CA ALA A 336 0.57 -0.63 18.54
C ALA A 336 1.42 -0.98 19.78
N TRP A 337 2.56 -1.64 19.57
CA TRP A 337 3.38 -2.22 20.65
C TRP A 337 4.60 -1.38 21.01
N GLN A 338 5.12 -0.57 20.08
CA GLN A 338 6.43 0.10 20.21
C GLN A 338 6.50 1.08 21.38
N SER A 339 5.42 1.83 21.63
CA SER A 339 5.36 2.84 22.70
C SER A 339 4.39 2.49 23.84
N ASP A 340 3.75 1.31 23.79
CA ASP A 340 2.84 0.88 24.85
C ASP A 340 3.63 0.43 26.07
N ARG A 341 3.50 1.14 27.20
CA ARG A 341 4.17 0.79 28.46
C ARG A 341 3.41 -0.26 29.28
N ASN A 342 2.12 -0.45 29.01
CA ASN A 342 1.23 -1.34 29.76
C ASN A 342 1.16 -2.76 29.16
N MET A 343 1.59 -2.93 27.91
CA MET A 343 1.65 -4.23 27.25
C MET A 343 2.66 -5.16 27.93
N ALA A 344 2.25 -6.41 28.19
CA ALA A 344 3.09 -7.47 28.75
C ALA A 344 4.33 -7.72 27.87
N GLN A 345 5.47 -8.03 28.49
CA GLN A 345 6.75 -8.12 27.79
C GLN A 345 6.76 -9.24 26.76
N GLU A 346 6.18 -10.41 27.08
CA GLU A 346 6.09 -11.55 26.17
C GLU A 346 5.32 -11.19 24.89
N LYS A 347 4.27 -10.37 25.02
CA LYS A 347 3.49 -9.89 23.87
C LYS A 347 4.26 -8.85 23.05
N LYS A 348 5.01 -7.95 23.71
CA LYS A 348 5.91 -7.02 23.01
C LYS A 348 6.98 -7.76 22.24
N ASP A 349 7.61 -8.75 22.86
CA ASP A 349 8.67 -9.56 22.25
C ASP A 349 8.14 -10.31 21.04
N PHE A 350 6.91 -10.86 21.11
CA PHE A 350 6.24 -11.46 19.96
C PHE A 350 6.10 -10.47 18.80
N TYR A 351 5.57 -9.26 19.05
CA TYR A 351 5.36 -8.28 17.98
C TYR A 351 6.66 -7.71 17.45
N GLU A 352 7.65 -7.46 18.31
CA GLU A 352 8.97 -7.01 17.91
C GLU A 352 9.64 -8.04 17.01
N TYR A 353 9.63 -9.32 17.40
CA TYR A 353 10.17 -10.41 16.60
C TYR A 353 9.48 -10.49 15.22
N HIS A 354 8.14 -10.48 15.17
CA HIS A 354 7.43 -10.59 13.90
C HIS A 354 7.55 -9.32 13.03
N SER A 355 7.84 -8.15 13.63
CA SER A 355 8.17 -6.95 12.87
C SER A 355 9.48 -7.10 12.07
N ALA A 356 10.33 -8.07 12.40
CA ALA A 356 11.49 -8.41 11.57
C ALA A 356 11.12 -9.18 10.29
N LEU A 357 9.90 -9.70 10.18
CA LEU A 357 9.44 -10.53 9.06
C LEU A 357 8.32 -9.92 8.22
N MET A 358 7.41 -9.19 8.87
CA MET A 358 6.21 -8.64 8.23
C MET A 358 6.00 -7.20 8.69
N GLU A 359 5.86 -6.31 7.71
CA GLU A 359 5.36 -4.97 7.95
C GLU A 359 3.83 -4.98 8.12
N PRO A 360 3.28 -4.11 8.98
CA PRO A 360 1.83 -4.00 9.13
C PRO A 360 1.14 -3.69 7.79
N TRP A 361 0.00 -4.33 7.57
CA TRP A 361 -0.98 -3.94 6.56
C TRP A 361 -1.90 -2.90 7.19
N ASP A 362 -1.47 -1.64 7.13
CA ASP A 362 -2.05 -0.53 7.88
C ASP A 362 -3.24 0.10 7.14
N GLY A 363 -4.06 0.84 7.90
CA GLY A 363 -5.27 1.49 7.43
C GLY A 363 -6.50 1.15 8.28
N PRO A 364 -7.63 1.85 8.10
CA PRO A 364 -8.87 1.51 8.79
C PRO A 364 -9.27 0.09 8.44
N ALA A 365 -9.48 -0.77 9.44
CA ALA A 365 -9.88 -2.15 9.17
C ALA A 365 -10.73 -2.72 10.30
N SER A 366 -11.89 -3.27 9.94
CA SER A 366 -12.55 -4.32 10.69
C SER A 366 -12.55 -5.57 9.83
N ILE A 367 -11.72 -6.53 10.21
CA ILE A 367 -11.56 -7.79 9.47
C ILE A 367 -12.22 -8.90 10.28
N VAL A 368 -13.19 -9.56 9.66
CA VAL A 368 -13.78 -10.80 10.14
C VAL A 368 -13.18 -11.92 9.31
N PHE A 369 -12.71 -12.97 9.96
CA PHE A 369 -11.97 -14.05 9.30
C PHE A 369 -12.41 -15.42 9.81
N SER A 370 -12.38 -16.42 8.93
CA SER A 370 -12.73 -17.80 9.24
C SER A 370 -12.09 -18.79 8.27
N ASP A 371 -11.65 -19.93 8.80
CA ASP A 371 -11.24 -21.13 8.05
C ASP A 371 -12.27 -22.28 8.19
N GLY A 372 -13.48 -21.97 8.67
CA GLY A 372 -14.55 -22.93 8.98
C GLY A 372 -14.44 -23.60 10.35
N LYS A 373 -13.23 -23.72 10.91
CA LYS A 373 -12.97 -24.23 12.27
C LYS A 373 -13.00 -23.12 13.32
N TYR A 374 -12.46 -21.97 12.94
CA TYR A 374 -12.47 -20.76 13.73
C TYR A 374 -13.29 -19.67 13.05
N ILE A 375 -13.90 -18.80 13.83
CA ILE A 375 -14.25 -17.45 13.36
C ILE A 375 -13.73 -16.42 14.34
N GLY A 376 -13.14 -15.36 13.82
CA GLY A 376 -12.69 -14.24 14.63
C GLY A 376 -12.94 -12.91 13.96
N ALA A 377 -12.75 -11.86 14.73
CA ALA A 377 -12.74 -10.50 14.22
C ALA A 377 -11.64 -9.70 14.91
N VAL A 378 -10.98 -8.84 14.15
CA VAL A 378 -9.93 -7.94 14.63
C VAL A 378 -10.18 -6.52 14.10
N LEU A 379 -9.81 -5.54 14.90
CA LEU A 379 -9.73 -4.15 14.46
C LEU A 379 -8.28 -3.75 14.20
N ASP A 380 -8.10 -2.79 13.30
CA ASP A 380 -6.83 -2.12 13.12
C ASP A 380 -6.31 -1.52 14.44
N ARG A 381 -5.01 -1.20 14.44
CA ARG A 381 -4.28 -0.66 15.61
C ARG A 381 -4.93 0.60 16.22
N ASN A 382 -5.67 1.37 15.43
CA ASN A 382 -6.30 2.63 15.81
C ASN A 382 -7.81 2.46 16.08
N GLY A 383 -8.40 1.32 15.66
CA GLY A 383 -9.82 0.99 15.84
C GLY A 383 -10.74 1.93 15.06
N LEU A 384 -10.41 2.19 13.80
CA LEU A 384 -11.06 3.21 12.96
C LEU A 384 -12.41 2.75 12.39
N ARG A 385 -12.77 1.47 12.57
CA ARG A 385 -14.06 0.90 12.12
C ARG A 385 -14.85 0.31 13.28
N PRO A 386 -16.20 0.39 13.24
CA PRO A 386 -17.03 -0.14 14.30
C PRO A 386 -17.17 -1.67 14.19
N SER A 387 -17.13 -2.34 15.33
CA SER A 387 -17.46 -3.76 15.45
C SER A 387 -18.13 -4.03 16.81
N ARG A 388 -19.34 -4.57 16.77
CA ARG A 388 -20.21 -4.83 17.94
C ARG A 388 -20.65 -6.28 17.92
N TYR A 389 -20.76 -6.89 19.10
CA TYR A 389 -21.18 -8.29 19.19
C TYR A 389 -22.12 -8.56 20.38
N TYR A 390 -22.92 -9.60 20.20
CA TYR A 390 -23.86 -10.16 21.17
C TYR A 390 -23.54 -11.64 21.34
N ILE A 391 -23.57 -12.10 22.58
CA ILE A 391 -23.62 -13.52 22.92
C ILE A 391 -24.96 -13.77 23.59
N THR A 392 -25.67 -14.82 23.18
CA THR A 392 -26.96 -15.19 23.75
C THR A 392 -26.86 -16.39 24.69
N HIS A 393 -27.93 -16.69 25.43
CA HIS A 393 -27.99 -17.84 26.32
C HIS A 393 -28.14 -19.17 25.57
N ASP A 394 -28.63 -19.15 24.32
CA ASP A 394 -28.68 -20.28 23.38
C ASP A 394 -27.40 -20.40 22.52
N ASP A 395 -26.25 -19.94 23.04
CA ASP A 395 -24.92 -20.09 22.44
C ASP A 395 -24.77 -19.50 21.01
N LYS A 396 -25.55 -18.47 20.67
CA LYS A 396 -25.39 -17.73 19.41
C LYS A 396 -24.45 -16.54 19.60
N CYS A 397 -23.52 -16.38 18.66
CA CYS A 397 -22.73 -15.17 18.50
C CYS A 397 -23.24 -14.40 17.30
N ILE A 398 -23.55 -13.12 17.50
CA ILE A 398 -23.93 -12.18 16.45
C ILE A 398 -22.95 -11.03 16.51
N MET A 399 -22.18 -10.80 15.44
CA MET A 399 -21.29 -9.66 15.30
C MET A 399 -21.64 -8.89 14.05
N ALA A 400 -21.62 -7.56 14.12
CA ALA A 400 -21.74 -6.72 12.95
C ALA A 400 -21.07 -5.36 13.16
N SER A 401 -20.97 -4.62 12.05
CA SER A 401 -20.55 -3.22 12.05
C SER A 401 -21.50 -2.31 12.85
N GLU A 402 -22.75 -2.75 13.07
CA GLU A 402 -23.78 -2.02 13.82
C GLU A 402 -24.53 -2.92 14.82
N VAL A 403 -25.27 -2.27 15.72
CA VAL A 403 -26.27 -2.93 16.59
C VAL A 403 -27.64 -2.93 15.91
N GLY A 404 -28.51 -3.89 16.24
CA GLY A 404 -29.88 -3.94 15.71
C GLY A 404 -30.07 -4.68 14.38
N VAL A 405 -28.99 -5.26 13.85
CA VAL A 405 -29.01 -6.10 12.63
C VAL A 405 -29.84 -7.37 12.79
N LEU A 406 -30.09 -7.81 14.02
CA LEU A 406 -30.96 -8.93 14.35
C LEU A 406 -31.83 -8.59 15.56
N GLN A 407 -33.08 -9.05 15.53
CA GLN A 407 -33.96 -8.96 16.68
C GLN A 407 -33.63 -10.10 17.65
N VAL A 408 -33.12 -9.73 18.82
CA VAL A 408 -32.81 -10.68 19.90
C VAL A 408 -33.63 -10.26 21.11
N ASP A 409 -34.34 -11.20 21.72
CA ASP A 409 -35.04 -10.97 22.99
C ASP A 409 -34.01 -10.50 24.04
N PRO A 410 -34.20 -9.32 24.66
CA PRO A 410 -33.32 -8.85 25.71
C PRO A 410 -33.06 -9.86 26.83
N ALA A 411 -34.03 -10.73 27.15
CA ALA A 411 -33.88 -11.78 28.15
C ALA A 411 -32.93 -12.91 27.71
N ASN A 412 -32.75 -13.10 26.40
CA ASN A 412 -31.81 -14.08 25.85
C ASN A 412 -30.39 -13.53 25.68
N VAL A 413 -30.14 -12.25 25.95
CA VAL A 413 -28.79 -11.69 25.79
C VAL A 413 -27.93 -11.99 27.01
N LYS A 414 -26.89 -12.80 26.81
CA LYS A 414 -25.88 -13.14 27.82
C LYS A 414 -24.79 -12.06 27.95
N LEU A 415 -24.33 -11.50 26.83
CA LEU A 415 -23.28 -10.47 26.78
C LEU A 415 -23.48 -9.52 25.60
N LYS A 416 -23.17 -8.23 25.79
CA LYS A 416 -23.02 -7.25 24.71
C LYS A 416 -21.63 -6.62 24.80
N GLY A 417 -20.91 -6.55 23.68
CA GLY A 417 -19.56 -6.02 23.63
C GLY A 417 -19.27 -5.22 22.37
N ARG A 418 -18.06 -4.65 22.34
CA ARG A 418 -17.47 -4.01 21.16
C ARG A 418 -16.00 -4.41 21.07
N LEU A 419 -15.49 -4.54 19.85
CA LEU A 419 -14.04 -4.61 19.67
C LEU A 419 -13.40 -3.25 19.99
N GLN A 420 -12.18 -3.30 20.52
CA GLN A 420 -11.33 -2.16 20.83
C GLN A 420 -10.11 -2.17 19.89
N PRO A 421 -9.38 -1.06 19.74
CA PRO A 421 -8.20 -1.00 18.86
C PRO A 421 -7.24 -2.17 19.11
N GLY A 422 -6.87 -2.87 18.03
CA GLY A 422 -5.98 -4.02 18.06
C GLY A 422 -6.47 -5.26 18.82
N LYS A 423 -7.69 -5.27 19.38
CA LYS A 423 -8.25 -6.45 20.06
C LYS A 423 -8.90 -7.42 19.08
N MET A 424 -8.71 -8.70 19.34
CA MET A 424 -9.35 -9.81 18.65
C MET A 424 -10.26 -10.58 19.59
N PHE A 425 -11.28 -11.24 19.04
CA PHE A 425 -11.88 -12.39 19.71
C PHE A 425 -11.96 -13.54 18.71
N LEU A 426 -11.94 -14.76 19.22
CA LEU A 426 -11.92 -15.98 18.40
C LEU A 426 -12.91 -16.99 18.98
N ILE A 427 -13.73 -17.57 18.13
CA ILE A 427 -14.58 -18.71 18.48
C ILE A 427 -13.93 -19.96 17.90
N ASP A 428 -13.72 -20.97 18.75
CA ASP A 428 -13.30 -22.31 18.36
C ASP A 428 -14.54 -23.21 18.34
N PHE A 429 -14.99 -23.62 17.16
CA PHE A 429 -16.19 -24.44 17.03
C PHE A 429 -15.99 -25.88 17.51
N ASP A 430 -14.77 -26.40 17.46
CA ASP A 430 -14.45 -27.75 17.93
C ASP A 430 -14.51 -27.82 19.47
N GLN A 431 -13.97 -26.79 20.13
CA GLN A 431 -14.01 -26.69 21.59
C GLN A 431 -15.35 -26.14 22.11
N GLY A 432 -16.11 -25.46 21.26
CA GLY A 432 -17.39 -24.88 21.60
C GLY A 432 -17.27 -23.66 22.53
N ILE A 433 -16.23 -22.83 22.36
CA ILE A 433 -15.92 -21.70 23.25
C ILE A 433 -15.60 -20.41 22.50
N LEU A 434 -15.91 -19.29 23.15
CA LEU A 434 -15.40 -17.97 22.79
C LEU A 434 -14.10 -17.72 23.58
N ILE A 435 -12.98 -17.65 22.89
CA ILE A 435 -11.66 -17.38 23.45
C ILE A 435 -11.46 -15.85 23.53
N PRO A 436 -11.23 -15.28 24.73
CA PRO A 436 -10.95 -13.86 24.90
C PRO A 436 -9.63 -13.42 24.25
N ASP A 437 -9.53 -12.13 23.90
CA ASP A 437 -8.34 -11.49 23.30
C ASP A 437 -7.01 -11.87 23.99
N GLU A 438 -6.94 -11.64 25.30
CA GLU A 438 -5.72 -11.87 26.08
C GLU A 438 -5.32 -13.35 26.08
N GLU A 439 -6.29 -14.27 26.09
CA GLU A 439 -6.00 -15.70 26.07
C GLU A 439 -5.46 -16.14 24.71
N VAL A 440 -6.10 -15.73 23.60
CA VAL A 440 -5.61 -16.02 22.24
C VAL A 440 -4.19 -15.51 22.07
N LYS A 441 -3.95 -14.25 22.44
CA LYS A 441 -2.66 -13.59 22.27
C LYS A 441 -1.60 -14.19 23.18
N GLN A 442 -1.93 -14.52 24.43
CA GLN A 442 -0.98 -15.15 25.35
C GLN A 442 -0.55 -16.54 24.85
N ILE A 443 -1.48 -17.34 24.32
CA ILE A 443 -1.16 -18.66 23.73
C ILE A 443 -0.15 -18.51 22.59
N ILE A 444 -0.35 -17.51 21.72
CA ILE A 444 0.50 -17.27 20.55
C ILE A 444 1.85 -16.65 20.95
N SER A 445 1.84 -15.63 21.81
CA SER A 445 3.04 -14.92 22.25
C SER A 445 3.93 -15.77 23.15
N SER A 446 3.37 -16.75 23.86
CA SER A 446 4.13 -17.67 24.73
C SER A 446 4.57 -18.95 24.02
N LYS A 447 4.19 -19.15 22.75
CA LYS A 447 4.49 -20.37 21.99
C LYS A 447 5.99 -20.63 21.87
N ARG A 448 6.81 -19.56 21.89
CA ARG A 448 8.26 -19.60 21.69
C ARG A 448 8.94 -18.50 22.53
N PRO A 449 10.23 -18.64 22.88
CA PRO A 449 10.94 -17.66 23.71
C PRO A 449 11.42 -16.45 22.89
N TYR A 450 10.48 -15.68 22.33
CA TYR A 450 10.78 -14.55 21.43
C TYR A 450 11.73 -13.51 22.05
N GLY A 451 11.58 -13.22 23.34
CA GLY A 451 12.47 -12.28 24.05
C GLY A 451 13.92 -12.76 24.12
N GLU A 452 14.15 -14.06 24.33
CA GLU A 452 15.50 -14.63 24.29
C GLU A 452 16.10 -14.59 22.89
N TRP A 453 15.29 -14.82 21.86
CA TRP A 453 15.74 -14.75 20.47
C TRP A 453 16.12 -13.33 20.10
N LEU A 454 15.29 -12.36 20.43
CA LEU A 454 15.60 -10.94 20.24
C LEU A 454 16.88 -10.54 20.96
N ALA A 455 17.04 -10.92 22.23
CA ALA A 455 18.24 -10.58 23.01
C ALA A 455 19.54 -11.17 22.43
N LYS A 456 19.46 -12.33 21.77
CA LYS A 456 20.63 -13.02 21.20
C LYS A 456 20.92 -12.60 19.76
N GLN A 457 19.91 -12.27 18.96
CA GLN A 457 20.00 -12.17 17.51
C GLN A 457 19.89 -10.73 16.99
N ARG A 458 19.09 -9.87 17.64
CA ARG A 458 18.87 -8.48 17.21
C ARG A 458 20.18 -7.71 17.31
N VAL A 459 20.59 -7.10 16.20
CA VAL A 459 21.75 -6.21 16.15
C VAL A 459 21.25 -4.76 16.28
N THR A 460 21.95 -3.94 17.06
CA THR A 460 21.70 -2.51 17.20
C THR A 460 22.93 -1.70 16.78
N LEU A 461 22.76 -0.40 16.58
CA LEU A 461 23.90 0.49 16.28
C LEU A 461 24.98 0.47 17.39
N ALA A 462 24.61 0.16 18.64
CA ALA A 462 25.58 0.06 19.73
C ALA A 462 26.47 -1.20 19.60
N ASP A 463 25.94 -2.28 19.02
CA ASP A 463 26.66 -3.56 18.86
C ASP A 463 27.72 -3.50 17.75
N ILE A 464 27.57 -2.56 16.82
CA ILE A 464 28.47 -2.35 15.68
C ILE A 464 29.33 -1.08 15.83
N ALA A 465 29.25 -0.39 16.96
CA ALA A 465 29.95 0.86 17.19
C ALA A 465 31.47 0.66 17.10
N GLY A 466 32.11 1.36 16.16
CA GLY A 466 33.56 1.28 15.91
C GLY A 466 34.34 2.41 16.56
N THR A 467 35.66 2.27 16.56
CA THR A 467 36.60 3.30 17.05
C THR A 467 37.11 4.23 15.94
N GLU A 468 36.88 3.91 14.67
CA GLU A 468 37.37 4.70 13.53
C GLU A 468 36.83 6.13 13.53
N GLU A 469 37.64 7.12 13.16
CA GLU A 469 37.18 8.50 13.17
C GLU A 469 36.09 8.75 12.12
N ALA A 470 34.95 9.28 12.58
CA ALA A 470 33.90 9.76 11.69
C ALA A 470 34.32 11.05 11.01
N HIS A 471 33.80 11.30 9.81
CA HIS A 471 33.97 12.60 9.15
C HIS A 471 33.39 13.73 10.02
N SER A 472 34.25 14.68 10.39
CA SER A 472 33.83 15.91 11.06
C SER A 472 32.87 16.70 10.19
N LEU A 473 31.95 17.42 10.85
CA LEU A 473 31.06 18.37 10.17
C LEU A 473 31.82 19.63 9.70
N ASP A 474 33.04 19.86 10.19
CA ASP A 474 33.93 20.93 9.76
C ASP A 474 34.73 20.53 8.52
N SER A 475 34.02 20.47 7.39
CA SER A 475 34.59 20.03 6.13
C SER A 475 35.04 21.20 5.25
N GLU A 476 36.07 20.96 4.42
CA GLU A 476 36.47 21.91 3.40
C GLU A 476 35.48 21.92 2.22
N ASN A 477 35.43 23.04 1.52
CA ASN A 477 34.64 23.21 0.30
C ASN A 477 33.12 22.93 0.47
N THR A 478 32.58 23.11 1.68
CA THR A 478 31.15 22.90 1.99
C THR A 478 30.26 23.76 1.08
N LEU A 479 30.61 25.02 0.87
CA LEU A 479 29.85 25.93 0.00
C LEU A 479 29.77 25.43 -1.45
N GLN A 480 30.89 24.96 -2.05
CA GLN A 480 30.86 24.45 -3.42
C GLN A 480 29.98 23.20 -3.53
N ARG A 481 30.07 22.28 -2.56
CA ARG A 481 29.22 21.09 -2.53
C ARG A 481 27.75 21.46 -2.36
N MET A 482 27.44 22.39 -1.45
CA MET A 482 26.09 22.94 -1.27
C MET A 482 25.54 23.48 -2.58
N GLN A 483 26.32 24.26 -3.33
CA GLN A 483 25.91 24.77 -4.65
C GLN A 483 25.67 23.64 -5.66
N SER A 484 26.55 22.63 -5.73
CA SER A 484 26.38 21.50 -6.67
C SER A 484 25.15 20.64 -6.37
N PHE A 485 24.76 20.52 -5.09
CA PHE A 485 23.57 19.81 -4.63
C PHE A 485 22.31 20.68 -4.55
N GLY A 486 22.40 21.94 -4.99
CA GLY A 486 21.25 22.84 -5.13
C GLY A 486 20.75 23.48 -3.82
N TYR A 487 21.60 23.61 -2.79
CA TYR A 487 21.27 24.38 -1.60
C TYR A 487 21.20 25.86 -1.95
N THR A 488 20.15 26.53 -1.46
CA THR A 488 19.94 27.96 -1.66
C THR A 488 19.98 28.71 -0.34
N THR A 489 20.07 30.04 -0.40
CA THR A 489 19.90 30.88 0.79
C THR A 489 18.55 30.61 1.47
N GLU A 490 17.49 30.39 0.70
CA GLU A 490 16.15 30.13 1.22
C GLU A 490 16.04 28.74 1.86
N THR A 491 16.68 27.71 1.29
CA THR A 491 16.80 26.40 1.96
C THR A 491 17.42 26.54 3.35
N MET A 492 18.48 27.35 3.49
CA MET A 492 19.09 27.56 4.80
C MET A 492 18.16 28.31 5.76
N GLN A 493 17.60 29.44 5.32
CA GLN A 493 16.84 30.35 6.18
C GLN A 493 15.44 29.85 6.55
N PHE A 494 14.73 29.23 5.61
CA PHE A 494 13.33 28.83 5.79
C PHE A 494 13.17 27.34 6.09
N MET A 495 14.12 26.49 5.67
CA MET A 495 14.01 25.06 5.87
C MET A 495 14.93 24.55 7.00
N LEU A 496 16.26 24.65 6.82
CA LEU A 496 17.21 23.97 7.69
C LEU A 496 17.38 24.61 9.07
N ILE A 497 17.58 25.93 9.14
CA ILE A 497 17.76 26.63 10.42
C ILE A 497 16.49 26.50 11.28
N PRO A 498 15.26 26.77 10.77
CA PRO A 498 14.03 26.61 11.56
C PRO A 498 13.78 25.16 12.02
N LEU A 499 14.14 24.16 11.20
CA LEU A 499 13.98 22.75 11.54
C LEU A 499 14.68 22.41 12.86
N VAL A 500 15.89 22.93 13.09
CA VAL A 500 16.66 22.70 14.32
C VAL A 500 16.26 23.68 15.43
N THR A 501 16.07 24.96 15.15
CA THR A 501 15.75 25.96 16.19
C THR A 501 14.37 25.69 16.81
N GLU A 502 13.37 25.31 16.01
CA GLU A 502 12.01 24.96 16.46
C GLU A 502 11.82 23.47 16.77
N ALA A 503 12.74 22.60 16.34
CA ALA A 503 12.66 21.14 16.49
C ALA A 503 11.36 20.53 15.94
N ARG A 504 10.91 21.03 14.78
CA ARG A 504 9.75 20.57 14.00
C ARG A 504 9.90 20.97 12.54
N ASP A 505 9.11 20.36 11.67
CA ASP A 505 8.96 20.78 10.27
C ASP A 505 8.57 22.29 10.20
N PRO A 506 9.32 23.13 9.45
CA PRO A 506 9.12 24.58 9.43
C PRO A 506 7.72 25.02 9.02
N LEU A 507 7.30 26.19 9.51
CA LEU A 507 6.01 26.79 9.17
C LEU A 507 6.18 27.97 8.22
N GLY A 508 5.30 28.04 7.21
CA GLY A 508 5.12 29.18 6.32
C GLY A 508 3.66 29.61 6.24
N SER A 509 3.35 30.58 5.38
CA SER A 509 1.98 31.05 5.10
C SER A 509 1.81 31.38 3.62
N MET A 510 0.58 31.70 3.22
CA MET A 510 0.14 31.85 1.81
C MET A 510 0.14 30.52 1.03
N GLY A 511 -0.43 30.55 -0.17
CA GLY A 511 -0.40 29.41 -1.09
C GLY A 511 0.95 29.33 -1.83
N ASN A 512 1.27 28.14 -2.37
CA ASN A 512 2.39 28.02 -3.30
C ASN A 512 1.98 28.60 -4.66
N ASP A 513 2.56 29.74 -5.01
CA ASP A 513 2.31 30.44 -6.26
C ASP A 513 3.50 30.40 -7.23
N SER A 514 4.56 29.67 -6.88
CA SER A 514 5.70 29.39 -7.77
C SER A 514 5.29 28.47 -8.93
N ALA A 515 6.09 28.47 -10.00
CA ALA A 515 5.88 27.58 -11.13
C ALA A 515 5.94 26.10 -10.72
N LEU A 516 5.08 25.27 -11.34
CA LEU A 516 5.26 23.82 -11.28
C LEU A 516 6.66 23.45 -11.79
N ALA A 517 7.28 22.42 -11.20
CA ALA A 517 8.67 22.09 -11.50
C ALA A 517 8.92 21.87 -13.00
N CYS A 518 7.99 21.21 -13.69
CA CYS A 518 8.05 20.97 -15.13
C CYS A 518 7.77 22.20 -16.02
N LEU A 519 7.35 23.32 -15.45
CA LEU A 519 7.10 24.59 -16.14
C LEU A 519 8.16 25.66 -15.81
N SER A 520 9.03 25.39 -14.85
CA SER A 520 10.08 26.33 -14.46
C SER A 520 11.24 26.31 -15.46
N ASP A 521 11.79 27.49 -15.76
CA ASP A 521 13.03 27.64 -16.55
C ASP A 521 14.30 27.45 -15.68
N LYS A 522 14.13 27.35 -14.36
CA LYS A 522 15.21 27.13 -13.39
C LYS A 522 15.44 25.62 -13.20
N PRO A 523 16.69 25.17 -12.98
CA PRO A 523 16.94 23.75 -12.76
C PRO A 523 16.31 23.28 -11.44
N ARG A 524 15.29 22.43 -11.51
CA ARG A 524 14.56 21.91 -10.36
C ARG A 524 15.15 20.59 -9.88
N MET A 525 15.03 20.31 -8.60
CA MET A 525 15.43 18.99 -8.09
C MET A 525 14.33 17.98 -8.42
N ILE A 526 14.71 16.72 -8.62
CA ILE A 526 13.71 15.69 -8.93
C ILE A 526 12.65 15.53 -7.83
N TYR A 527 13.00 15.85 -6.57
CA TYR A 527 12.06 15.86 -5.45
C TYR A 527 10.86 16.79 -5.69
N ASP A 528 11.04 17.91 -6.39
CA ASP A 528 9.99 18.93 -6.60
C ASP A 528 8.83 18.44 -7.48
N TYR A 529 9.11 17.42 -8.30
CA TYR A 529 8.13 16.80 -9.20
C TYR A 529 7.18 15.86 -8.45
N PHE A 530 7.49 15.46 -7.23
CA PHE A 530 6.63 14.59 -6.43
C PHE A 530 5.78 15.39 -5.47
N LYS A 531 4.49 15.05 -5.39
CA LYS A 531 3.54 15.60 -4.43
C LYS A 531 3.11 14.51 -3.47
N GLN A 532 3.13 14.82 -2.17
CA GLN A 532 2.66 13.90 -1.13
C GLN A 532 1.18 13.61 -1.32
N LEU A 533 0.82 12.33 -1.39
CA LEU A 533 -0.58 11.94 -1.31
C LEU A 533 -1.08 12.11 0.12
N PHE A 534 -2.38 12.33 0.27
CA PHE A 534 -3.04 12.45 1.57
C PHE A 534 -4.44 11.85 1.50
N ALA A 535 -4.91 11.39 2.65
CA ALA A 535 -6.20 10.73 2.76
C ALA A 535 -7.35 11.74 2.71
N GLN A 536 -8.38 11.42 1.94
CA GLN A 536 -9.62 12.19 1.84
C GLN A 536 -10.80 11.22 1.72
N VAL A 537 -11.79 11.35 2.60
CA VAL A 537 -13.04 10.57 2.63
C VAL A 537 -12.85 9.07 2.89
N THR A 538 -12.06 8.36 2.08
CA THR A 538 -11.96 6.89 2.08
C THR A 538 -11.31 6.35 3.35
N ASN A 539 -10.27 7.04 3.85
CA ASN A 539 -9.64 6.80 5.12
C ASN A 539 -9.34 8.13 5.86
N PRO A 540 -9.29 8.15 7.20
CA PRO A 540 -8.94 9.35 7.97
C PRO A 540 -7.41 9.49 8.15
N PRO A 541 -6.88 10.72 8.18
CA PRO A 541 -5.52 10.97 8.69
C PRO A 541 -5.44 10.74 10.21
N ILE A 542 -4.22 10.60 10.73
CA ILE A 542 -3.91 10.45 12.16
C ILE A 542 -3.43 11.79 12.74
N ASP A 543 -3.66 12.03 14.04
CA ASP A 543 -3.03 13.16 14.73
C ASP A 543 -1.64 12.75 15.25
N SER A 544 -0.59 13.10 14.50
CA SER A 544 0.79 12.73 14.85
C SER A 544 1.35 13.39 16.12
N ILE A 545 0.56 14.22 16.81
CA ILE A 545 0.93 14.86 18.07
C ILE A 545 0.15 14.24 19.23
N ARG A 546 -1.18 14.13 19.09
CA ARG A 546 -2.06 13.62 20.17
C ARG A 546 -2.09 12.10 20.23
N GLU A 547 -1.87 11.45 19.09
CA GLU A 547 -1.89 9.99 18.93
C GLU A 547 -0.47 9.45 18.64
N GLU A 548 0.58 10.17 19.06
CA GLU A 548 1.99 9.77 18.85
C GLU A 548 2.28 8.35 19.34
N VAL A 549 1.58 7.87 20.38
CA VAL A 549 1.76 6.52 20.96
C VAL A 549 1.51 5.37 19.98
N VAL A 550 0.68 5.58 18.93
CA VAL A 550 0.43 4.56 17.91
C VAL A 550 1.43 4.63 16.75
N MET A 551 2.27 5.67 16.70
CA MET A 551 3.22 5.92 15.63
C MET A 551 4.63 5.42 15.97
N SER A 552 5.40 5.04 14.96
CA SER A 552 6.80 4.67 15.18
C SER A 552 7.68 4.85 13.94
N LEU A 553 8.90 5.34 14.16
CA LEU A 553 9.99 5.36 13.19
C LEU A 553 10.97 4.18 13.36
N ARG A 554 10.76 3.35 14.39
CA ARG A 554 11.59 2.18 14.66
C ARG A 554 11.36 1.12 13.59
N CYS A 555 12.44 0.57 13.04
CA CYS A 555 12.34 -0.47 12.03
C CYS A 555 13.57 -1.39 12.00
N PHE A 556 13.35 -2.64 11.63
CA PHE A 556 14.42 -3.54 11.21
C PHE A 556 14.82 -3.23 9.76
N ILE A 557 16.12 -3.31 9.50
CA ILE A 557 16.75 -3.11 8.19
C ILE A 557 17.73 -4.25 7.90
N GLY A 558 18.10 -4.40 6.63
CA GLY A 558 18.98 -5.49 6.18
C GLY A 558 18.20 -6.73 5.77
N PRO A 559 18.90 -7.86 5.53
CA PRO A 559 18.31 -9.06 4.96
C PRO A 559 17.18 -9.61 5.82
N GLU A 560 16.02 -9.86 5.24
CA GLU A 560 14.90 -10.58 5.86
C GLU A 560 15.15 -12.08 5.79
N GLY A 561 14.61 -12.84 6.74
CA GLY A 561 14.64 -14.30 6.67
C GLY A 561 13.45 -14.87 5.90
N ASN A 562 13.13 -16.15 6.16
CA ASN A 562 12.01 -16.83 5.52
C ASN A 562 10.70 -16.49 6.26
N LEU A 563 9.78 -15.78 5.59
CA LEU A 563 8.47 -15.38 6.15
C LEU A 563 7.67 -16.54 6.74
N LEU A 564 7.82 -17.75 6.20
CA LEU A 564 7.01 -18.92 6.56
C LEU A 564 7.54 -19.67 7.77
N GLU A 565 8.77 -19.37 8.20
CA GLU A 565 9.41 -20.02 9.35
C GLU A 565 9.40 -19.13 10.59
N THR A 566 9.59 -19.76 11.75
CA THR A 566 9.72 -19.05 13.03
C THR A 566 10.92 -19.61 13.79
N THR A 567 12.11 -19.10 13.48
CA THR A 567 13.40 -19.48 14.07
C THR A 567 14.09 -18.28 14.73
N PRO A 568 15.08 -18.47 15.63
CA PRO A 568 15.81 -17.35 16.22
C PRO A 568 16.42 -16.40 15.18
N GLU A 569 16.96 -16.95 14.09
CA GLU A 569 17.75 -16.23 13.08
C GLU A 569 16.91 -15.20 12.31
N GLN A 570 15.58 -15.32 12.32
CA GLN A 570 14.68 -14.33 11.70
C GLN A 570 14.85 -12.92 12.33
N ALA A 571 15.26 -12.85 13.60
CA ALA A 571 15.54 -11.60 14.30
C ALA A 571 16.96 -11.06 14.07
N HIS A 572 17.82 -11.78 13.33
CA HIS A 572 19.19 -11.39 13.03
C HIS A 572 19.26 -10.27 11.98
N ARG A 573 18.81 -9.09 12.39
CA ARG A 573 18.68 -7.89 11.57
C ARG A 573 19.09 -6.66 12.39
N LEU A 574 19.46 -5.58 11.71
CA LEU A 574 19.81 -4.32 12.36
C LEU A 574 18.53 -3.55 12.70
N SER A 575 18.25 -3.34 13.98
CA SER A 575 17.15 -2.53 14.50
C SER A 575 17.57 -1.07 14.60
N LEU A 576 16.93 -0.19 13.85
CA LEU A 576 17.11 1.26 13.93
C LEU A 576 15.94 1.92 14.65
N GLU A 577 16.25 2.79 15.61
CA GLU A 577 15.24 3.65 16.26
C GLU A 577 14.83 4.84 15.38
N HIS A 578 15.69 5.22 14.43
CA HIS A 578 15.50 6.39 13.59
C HIS A 578 16.14 6.17 12.21
N PRO A 579 15.48 6.54 11.10
CA PRO A 579 16.02 6.31 9.75
C PRO A 579 17.22 7.19 9.42
N ILE A 580 17.34 8.37 10.07
CA ILE A 580 18.47 9.27 9.87
C ILE A 580 19.68 8.84 10.72
N LEU A 581 20.80 8.56 10.06
CA LEU A 581 22.09 8.19 10.65
C LEU A 581 23.00 9.40 10.78
N SER A 582 23.74 9.50 11.90
CA SER A 582 24.88 10.42 12.00
C SER A 582 26.07 9.93 11.16
N ASN A 583 27.07 10.79 10.90
CA ASN A 583 28.28 10.37 10.18
C ASN A 583 28.99 9.21 10.88
N ARG A 584 29.02 9.24 12.23
CA ARG A 584 29.53 8.13 13.04
C ARG A 584 28.77 6.83 12.78
N GLN A 585 27.44 6.86 12.91
CA GLN A 585 26.58 5.70 12.70
C GLN A 585 26.71 5.13 11.28
N LEU A 586 26.92 6.00 10.27
CA LEU A 586 27.18 5.54 8.91
C LEU A 586 28.57 4.90 8.76
N VAL A 587 29.61 5.46 9.37
CA VAL A 587 30.97 4.86 9.35
C VAL A 587 30.96 3.49 10.02
N ASP A 588 30.28 3.36 11.15
CA ASP A 588 30.07 2.06 11.82
C ASP A 588 29.37 1.06 10.89
N LEU A 589 28.37 1.51 10.12
CA LEU A 589 27.69 0.67 9.13
C LEU A 589 28.56 0.35 7.91
N LYS A 590 29.39 1.28 7.43
CA LYS A 590 30.34 1.07 6.31
C LYS A 590 31.38 0.00 6.64
N ASN A 591 31.83 -0.01 7.89
CA ASN A 591 32.85 -0.92 8.36
C ASN A 591 32.28 -2.10 9.14
N ILE A 592 30.97 -2.36 9.00
CA ILE A 592 30.32 -3.45 9.70
C ILE A 592 31.00 -4.78 9.33
N ASP A 593 31.52 -5.44 10.34
CA ASP A 593 32.00 -6.82 10.29
C ASP A 593 31.53 -7.51 11.57
N HIS A 594 30.22 -7.69 11.67
CA HIS A 594 29.56 -8.18 12.87
C HIS A 594 28.68 -9.38 12.53
N GLN A 595 29.03 -10.55 13.09
CA GLN A 595 28.24 -11.79 12.96
C GLN A 595 27.87 -12.14 11.50
N GLY A 596 28.76 -11.85 10.55
CA GLY A 596 28.54 -12.12 9.12
C GLY A 596 27.82 -11.00 8.36
N MET A 597 27.35 -9.96 9.05
CA MET A 597 26.86 -8.74 8.39
C MET A 597 28.04 -7.90 7.91
N ARG A 598 28.08 -7.68 6.59
CA ARG A 598 29.01 -6.77 5.92
C ARG A 598 28.26 -5.77 5.06
N SER A 599 28.88 -4.64 4.75
CA SER A 599 28.33 -3.66 3.81
C SER A 599 29.26 -3.38 2.63
N GLN A 600 28.67 -2.94 1.53
CA GLN A 600 29.39 -2.49 0.34
C GLN A 600 28.98 -1.07 -0.02
N VAL A 601 29.96 -0.19 -0.23
CA VAL A 601 29.70 1.16 -0.74
C VAL A 601 29.61 1.10 -2.26
N ILE A 602 28.52 1.64 -2.80
CA ILE A 602 28.27 1.77 -4.24
C ILE A 602 28.31 3.26 -4.58
N ASP A 603 29.19 3.63 -5.51
CA ASP A 603 29.34 5.01 -5.95
C ASP A 603 28.21 5.39 -6.90
N ILE A 604 27.38 6.36 -6.51
CA ILE A 604 26.28 6.91 -7.33
C ILE A 604 26.69 8.17 -8.11
N THR A 605 27.98 8.34 -8.40
CA THR A 605 28.49 9.42 -9.27
C THR A 605 28.96 8.89 -10.64
N PHE A 606 29.01 9.78 -11.63
CA PHE A 606 29.47 9.49 -13.00
C PHE A 606 30.39 10.60 -13.53
N GLU A 607 31.18 10.28 -14.55
CA GLU A 607 32.16 11.21 -15.12
C GLU A 607 31.47 12.34 -15.90
N ALA A 608 31.85 13.59 -15.62
CA ALA A 608 31.21 14.79 -16.20
C ALA A 608 31.33 14.87 -17.73
N GLY A 609 32.40 14.30 -18.31
CA GLY A 609 32.66 14.30 -19.76
C GLY A 609 32.04 13.14 -20.53
N GLU A 610 31.38 12.20 -19.85
CA GLU A 610 30.81 11.00 -20.50
C GLU A 610 29.42 11.31 -21.10
N GLY A 611 29.25 11.00 -22.40
CA GLY A 611 28.01 11.29 -23.12
C GLY A 611 26.77 10.62 -22.52
N ASN A 612 26.85 9.33 -22.18
CA ASN A 612 25.77 8.52 -21.59
C ASN A 612 26.02 8.17 -20.11
N GLY A 613 26.86 8.94 -19.40
CA GLY A 613 27.32 8.60 -18.05
C GLY A 613 26.21 8.40 -17.03
N PHE A 614 25.10 9.15 -17.15
CA PHE A 614 23.96 9.03 -16.26
C PHE A 614 23.26 7.67 -16.36
N MET A 615 22.91 7.25 -17.58
CA MET A 615 22.22 5.97 -17.80
C MET A 615 23.14 4.78 -17.52
N ASN A 616 24.41 4.87 -17.94
CA ASN A 616 25.42 3.86 -17.64
C ASN A 616 25.60 3.69 -16.12
N ALA A 617 25.58 4.79 -15.36
CA ALA A 617 25.68 4.73 -13.90
C ALA A 617 24.44 4.08 -13.27
N ILE A 618 23.22 4.35 -13.75
CA ILE A 618 22.01 3.65 -13.28
C ILE A 618 22.13 2.13 -13.49
N GLU A 619 22.55 1.70 -14.67
CA GLU A 619 22.72 0.28 -14.96
C GLU A 619 23.81 -0.36 -14.11
N ARG A 620 24.94 0.35 -13.93
CA ARG A 620 26.05 -0.06 -13.08
C ARG A 620 25.61 -0.29 -11.64
N ILE A 621 24.94 0.68 -11.00
CA ILE A 621 24.57 0.56 -9.58
C ILE A 621 23.53 -0.55 -9.35
N CYS A 622 22.63 -0.80 -10.31
CA CYS A 622 21.70 -1.92 -10.25
C CYS A 622 22.43 -3.27 -10.37
N ALA A 623 23.44 -3.37 -11.23
CA ALA A 623 24.27 -4.56 -11.37
C ALA A 623 25.13 -4.81 -10.12
N GLU A 624 25.79 -3.77 -9.61
CA GLU A 624 26.59 -3.81 -8.36
C GLU A 624 25.72 -4.22 -7.16
N ALA A 625 24.48 -3.74 -7.07
CA ALA A 625 23.56 -4.15 -6.01
C ALA A 625 23.18 -5.65 -6.10
N THR A 626 22.91 -6.18 -7.29
CA THR A 626 22.70 -7.63 -7.48
C THR A 626 23.96 -8.42 -7.15
N GLN A 627 25.14 -7.92 -7.52
CA GLN A 627 26.42 -8.56 -7.21
C GLN A 627 26.68 -8.57 -5.70
N ALA A 628 26.40 -7.48 -4.99
CA ALA A 628 26.55 -7.39 -3.54
C ALA A 628 25.75 -8.47 -2.81
N ILE A 629 24.53 -8.76 -3.27
CA ILE A 629 23.71 -9.87 -2.74
C ILE A 629 24.39 -11.21 -2.99
N SER A 630 24.89 -11.42 -4.20
CA SER A 630 25.59 -12.66 -4.58
C SER A 630 26.88 -12.86 -3.78
N ASP A 631 27.56 -11.78 -3.40
CA ASP A 631 28.78 -11.77 -2.60
C ASP A 631 28.51 -11.86 -1.08
N GLY A 632 27.23 -11.93 -0.69
CA GLY A 632 26.79 -12.11 0.69
C GLY A 632 26.90 -10.85 1.55
N TYR A 633 26.75 -9.66 0.97
CA TYR A 633 26.64 -8.41 1.72
C TYR A 633 25.23 -8.24 2.29
N ALA A 634 25.16 -7.82 3.56
CA ALA A 634 23.89 -7.53 4.23
C ALA A 634 23.36 -6.14 3.87
N PHE A 635 24.25 -5.20 3.53
CA PHE A 635 23.90 -3.82 3.22
C PHE A 635 24.65 -3.30 2.00
N ILE A 636 23.98 -2.46 1.20
CA ILE A 636 24.63 -1.53 0.29
C ILE A 636 24.47 -0.11 0.80
N ILE A 637 25.47 0.72 0.52
CA ILE A 637 25.50 2.14 0.85
C ILE A 637 25.65 2.90 -0.46
N LEU A 638 24.55 3.46 -0.94
CA LEU A 638 24.54 4.34 -2.12
C LEU A 638 25.13 5.69 -1.72
N SER A 639 26.30 6.04 -2.24
CA SER A 639 27.06 7.23 -1.80
C SER A 639 27.38 8.21 -2.93
N ASP A 640 27.00 9.48 -2.75
CA ASP A 640 27.40 10.59 -3.63
C ASP A 640 28.64 11.35 -3.15
N ARG A 641 29.33 10.86 -2.11
CA ARG A 641 30.46 11.55 -1.47
C ARG A 641 31.65 11.79 -2.42
N ASN A 642 31.77 11.02 -3.49
CA ASN A 642 32.80 11.18 -4.53
C ASN A 642 32.53 12.36 -5.49
N THR A 643 31.48 13.16 -5.25
CA THR A 643 31.19 14.37 -6.02
C THR A 643 32.40 15.31 -6.04
N SER A 644 32.79 15.70 -7.24
CA SER A 644 33.97 16.55 -7.47
C SER A 644 33.82 17.32 -8.77
N LYS A 645 34.83 18.12 -9.14
CA LYS A 645 34.87 18.79 -10.45
C LYS A 645 34.69 17.85 -11.64
N HIS A 646 35.12 16.59 -11.50
CA HIS A 646 35.08 15.59 -12.57
C HIS A 646 33.93 14.59 -12.44
N ARG A 647 33.29 14.53 -11.27
CA ARG A 647 32.24 13.54 -10.97
C ARG A 647 30.94 14.22 -10.58
N ILE A 648 29.91 13.98 -11.37
CA ILE A 648 28.56 14.47 -11.16
C ILE A 648 27.76 13.41 -10.39
N PRO A 649 27.06 13.76 -9.30
CA PRO A 649 26.19 12.83 -8.63
C PRO A 649 24.95 12.52 -9.46
N LEU A 650 24.54 11.26 -9.49
CA LEU A 650 23.14 10.93 -9.74
C LEU A 650 22.31 11.53 -8.60
N SER A 651 21.04 11.86 -8.87
CA SER A 651 20.13 12.15 -7.76
C SER A 651 20.03 10.92 -6.86
N ALA A 652 20.13 11.12 -5.56
CA ALA A 652 20.02 10.05 -4.58
C ALA A 652 18.64 9.37 -4.64
N LEU A 653 17.59 10.13 -4.99
CA LEU A 653 16.25 9.58 -5.20
C LEU A 653 16.19 8.66 -6.43
N VAL A 654 16.78 9.08 -7.55
CA VAL A 654 16.86 8.28 -8.79
C VAL A 654 17.62 6.99 -8.54
N ALA A 655 18.79 7.08 -7.89
CA ALA A 655 19.63 5.91 -7.60
C ALA A 655 18.92 4.92 -6.66
N THR A 656 18.31 5.42 -5.59
CA THR A 656 17.56 4.60 -4.63
C THR A 656 16.39 3.90 -5.29
N GLY A 657 15.56 4.64 -6.03
CA GLY A 657 14.39 4.09 -6.71
C GLY A 657 14.76 3.05 -7.77
N ALA A 658 15.75 3.34 -8.62
CA ALA A 658 16.23 2.40 -9.64
C ALA A 658 16.71 1.08 -9.03
N VAL A 659 17.55 1.14 -8.00
CA VAL A 659 18.07 -0.06 -7.31
C VAL A 659 16.94 -0.81 -6.61
N HIS A 660 16.07 -0.11 -5.87
CA HIS A 660 14.94 -0.74 -5.19
C HIS A 660 14.04 -1.51 -6.16
N HIS A 661 13.59 -0.87 -7.24
CA HIS A 661 12.68 -1.49 -8.21
C HIS A 661 13.34 -2.62 -9.01
N HIS A 662 14.61 -2.48 -9.37
CA HIS A 662 15.39 -3.56 -10.00
C HIS A 662 15.45 -4.79 -9.10
N LEU A 663 15.71 -4.61 -7.80
CA LEU A 663 15.78 -5.70 -6.84
C LEU A 663 14.40 -6.30 -6.54
N VAL A 664 13.32 -5.51 -6.51
CA VAL A 664 11.94 -6.04 -6.36
C VAL A 664 11.58 -6.92 -7.56
N LYS A 665 11.84 -6.45 -8.79
CA LYS A 665 11.56 -7.20 -10.03
C LYS A 665 12.32 -8.52 -10.11
N LYS A 666 13.50 -8.60 -9.50
CA LYS A 666 14.31 -9.82 -9.41
C LYS A 666 14.02 -10.67 -8.16
N GLU A 667 13.04 -10.29 -7.34
CA GLU A 667 12.71 -10.95 -6.08
C GLU A 667 13.90 -11.02 -5.09
N GLN A 668 14.77 -10.02 -5.16
CA GLN A 668 16.04 -9.92 -4.41
C GLN A 668 16.01 -8.83 -3.33
N ARG A 669 15.04 -7.91 -3.33
CA ARG A 669 15.04 -6.73 -2.43
C ARG A 669 15.04 -7.08 -0.94
N THR A 670 14.45 -8.21 -0.54
CA THR A 670 14.45 -8.67 0.85
C THR A 670 15.81 -9.16 1.32
N GLN A 671 16.77 -9.40 0.42
CA GLN A 671 18.05 -10.00 0.75
C GLN A 671 19.13 -8.97 1.12
N ILE A 672 18.83 -7.67 1.06
CA ILE A 672 19.80 -6.60 1.32
C ILE A 672 19.15 -5.35 1.90
N GLY A 673 19.87 -4.63 2.76
CA GLY A 673 19.50 -3.30 3.21
C GLY A 673 20.11 -2.21 2.32
N ILE A 674 19.39 -1.11 2.09
CA ILE A 674 19.82 0.04 1.30
C ILE A 674 19.95 1.26 2.21
N ALA A 675 21.17 1.64 2.53
CA ALA A 675 21.46 2.94 3.15
C ALA A 675 21.90 3.96 2.10
N VAL A 676 21.57 5.23 2.32
CA VAL A 676 21.88 6.32 1.38
C VAL A 676 22.74 7.35 2.09
N GLU A 677 23.96 7.55 1.61
CA GLU A 677 24.84 8.65 2.02
C GLU A 677 24.76 9.75 0.96
N THR A 678 24.11 10.87 1.30
CA THR A 678 23.82 11.89 0.30
C THR A 678 24.04 13.31 0.75
N GLY A 679 24.57 14.12 -0.16
CA GLY A 679 24.61 15.56 -0.06
C GLY A 679 23.32 16.25 -0.51
N GLU A 680 22.39 15.54 -1.15
CA GLU A 680 21.18 16.12 -1.77
C GLU A 680 20.02 16.28 -0.75
N ALA A 681 19.82 15.27 0.12
CA ALA A 681 18.71 15.21 1.05
C ALA A 681 18.89 16.15 2.26
N ARG A 682 17.88 16.99 2.52
CA ARG A 682 17.96 18.03 3.56
C ARG A 682 16.62 18.42 4.16
N GLU A 683 15.53 18.26 3.42
CA GLU A 683 14.17 18.56 3.84
C GLU A 683 13.42 17.30 4.25
N VAL A 684 12.39 17.46 5.10
CA VAL A 684 11.50 16.35 5.51
C VAL A 684 10.93 15.62 4.28
N HIS A 685 10.57 16.36 3.23
CA HIS A 685 10.05 15.78 2.00
C HIS A 685 11.06 14.86 1.30
N HIS A 686 12.35 15.23 1.28
CA HIS A 686 13.41 14.43 0.65
C HIS A 686 13.59 13.09 1.39
N HIS A 687 13.58 13.13 2.72
CA HIS A 687 13.68 11.92 3.56
C HIS A 687 12.48 11.00 3.36
N CYS A 688 11.26 11.57 3.33
CA CYS A 688 10.05 10.81 3.03
C CYS A 688 10.08 10.17 1.64
N LEU A 689 10.56 10.88 0.61
CA LEU A 689 10.71 10.34 -0.74
C LEU A 689 11.73 9.19 -0.77
N LEU A 690 12.93 9.40 -0.22
CA LEU A 690 13.96 8.36 -0.16
C LEU A 690 13.46 7.09 0.54
N THR A 691 12.81 7.22 1.72
CA THR A 691 12.23 6.06 2.41
C THR A 691 11.06 5.46 1.62
N GLY A 692 10.17 6.29 1.07
CA GLY A 692 9.02 5.84 0.28
C GLY A 692 9.39 5.09 -1.00
N PHE A 693 10.59 5.31 -1.52
CA PHE A 693 11.17 4.61 -2.67
C PHE A 693 12.25 3.58 -2.32
N GLY A 694 12.37 3.21 -1.03
CA GLY A 694 13.06 2.00 -0.62
C GLY A 694 14.36 2.18 0.16
N ALA A 695 14.74 3.40 0.56
CA ALA A 695 15.86 3.60 1.49
C ALA A 695 15.49 3.10 2.90
N ASP A 696 16.35 2.28 3.47
CA ASP A 696 16.25 1.77 4.83
C ASP A 696 16.83 2.74 5.86
N ALA A 697 17.88 3.47 5.48
CA ALA A 697 18.52 4.48 6.31
C ALA A 697 19.11 5.60 5.45
N ILE A 698 19.22 6.81 6.00
CA ILE A 698 19.68 7.99 5.27
C ILE A 698 20.70 8.75 6.13
N ASN A 699 21.86 9.06 5.57
CA ASN A 699 22.84 9.97 6.16
C ASN A 699 22.92 11.24 5.28
N PRO A 700 22.28 12.34 5.69
CA PRO A 700 22.31 13.61 4.97
C PRO A 700 23.55 14.43 5.37
N TYR A 701 24.75 13.94 5.04
CA TYR A 701 26.01 14.49 5.57
C TYR A 701 26.16 16.00 5.30
N LEU A 702 25.76 16.46 4.10
CA LEU A 702 25.94 17.86 3.72
C LEU A 702 24.95 18.79 4.45
N ALA A 703 23.77 18.30 4.82
CA ALA A 703 22.85 19.07 5.66
C ALA A 703 23.43 19.30 7.06
N PHE A 704 24.14 18.30 7.62
CA PHE A 704 24.85 18.44 8.88
C PHE A 704 26.01 19.44 8.77
N GLU A 705 26.85 19.32 7.74
CA GLU A 705 27.96 20.23 7.47
C GLU A 705 27.46 21.68 7.29
N ALA A 706 26.38 21.89 6.52
CA ALA A 706 25.78 23.20 6.30
C ALA A 706 25.24 23.85 7.58
N LEU A 707 24.57 23.07 8.43
CA LEU A 707 24.07 23.55 9.72
C LEU A 707 25.19 23.81 10.72
N TRP A 708 26.26 23.02 10.68
CA TRP A 708 27.43 23.23 11.52
C TRP A 708 28.17 24.51 11.14
N GLN A 709 28.31 24.78 9.84
CA GLN A 709 28.82 26.05 9.36
C GLN A 709 27.95 27.22 9.85
N ALA A 710 26.63 27.13 9.72
CA ALA A 710 25.70 28.15 10.24
C ALA A 710 25.80 28.34 11.77
N ASN A 711 26.06 27.26 12.52
CA ASN A 711 26.30 27.31 13.96
C ASN A 711 27.56 28.11 14.29
N LYS A 712 28.67 27.85 13.59
CA LYS A 712 29.94 28.59 13.74
C LYS A 712 29.83 30.07 13.38
N GLU A 713 28.96 30.40 12.43
CA GLU A 713 28.62 31.77 12.05
C GLU A 713 27.68 32.46 13.06
N GLY A 714 27.24 31.76 14.11
CA GLY A 714 26.40 32.30 15.18
C GLY A 714 24.90 32.33 14.86
N LEU A 715 24.46 31.73 13.76
CA LEU A 715 23.05 31.77 13.32
C LEU A 715 22.11 30.89 14.17
N LEU A 716 22.66 29.95 14.94
CA LEU A 716 21.89 29.06 15.82
C LEU A 716 22.02 29.41 17.32
N GLY A 717 22.77 30.46 17.66
CA GLY A 717 23.11 30.82 19.04
C GLY A 717 23.87 29.72 19.79
N ASP A 718 23.80 29.71 21.12
CA ASP A 718 24.54 28.76 21.97
C ASP A 718 23.83 27.40 22.16
N LYS A 719 22.82 27.10 21.34
CA LYS A 719 21.94 25.93 21.53
C LYS A 719 22.66 24.59 21.25
N TYR A 720 23.66 24.61 20.38
CA TYR A 720 24.36 23.41 19.90
C TYR A 720 25.87 23.55 20.11
N PRO A 721 26.39 23.25 21.31
CA PRO A 721 27.82 23.39 21.61
C PRO A 721 28.69 22.32 20.95
N THR A 722 28.10 21.17 20.55
CA THR A 722 28.82 20.07 19.90
C THR A 722 28.15 19.63 18.59
N GLU A 723 28.90 18.93 17.72
CA GLU A 723 28.36 18.34 16.49
C GLU A 723 27.22 17.34 16.79
N ASP A 724 27.36 16.55 17.86
CA ASP A 724 26.37 15.55 18.29
C ASP A 724 25.06 16.20 18.75
N ASP A 725 25.12 17.33 19.47
CA ASP A 725 23.93 18.07 19.89
C ASP A 725 23.15 18.59 18.67
N LEU A 726 23.87 19.09 17.65
CA LEU A 726 23.27 19.57 16.41
C LEU A 726 22.59 18.42 15.66
N VAL A 727 23.28 17.30 15.49
CA VAL A 727 22.74 16.11 14.82
C VAL A 727 21.51 15.57 15.56
N ALA A 728 21.53 15.54 16.90
CA ALA A 728 20.37 15.14 17.70
C ALA A 728 19.18 16.11 17.50
N GLY A 729 19.44 17.42 17.43
CA GLY A 729 18.44 18.45 17.12
C GLY A 729 17.82 18.24 15.73
N TYR A 730 18.64 17.98 14.72
CA TYR A 730 18.18 17.70 13.36
C TYR A 730 17.32 16.44 13.30
N LYS A 731 17.81 15.32 13.86
CA LYS A 731 17.08 14.04 13.92
C LYS A 731 15.70 14.23 14.57
N LYS A 732 15.63 14.98 15.68
CA LYS A 732 14.36 15.27 16.36
C LYS A 732 13.38 16.07 15.47
N GLY A 733 13.86 17.08 14.77
CA GLY A 733 13.03 17.88 13.84
C GLY A 733 12.51 17.03 12.68
N VAL A 734 13.38 16.23 12.05
CA VAL A 734 13.02 15.32 10.97
C VAL A 734 12.04 14.25 11.45
N ALA A 735 12.24 13.65 12.63
CA ALA A 735 11.34 12.63 13.18
C ALA A 735 9.89 13.13 13.21
N LYS A 736 9.67 14.31 13.79
CA LYS A 736 8.34 14.93 13.87
C LYS A 736 7.77 15.27 12.49
N GLY A 737 8.62 15.75 11.59
CA GLY A 737 8.22 16.01 10.21
C GLY A 737 7.78 14.76 9.46
N MET A 738 8.54 13.66 9.56
CA MET A 738 8.21 12.40 8.91
C MET A 738 6.92 11.80 9.47
N MET A 739 6.75 11.80 10.80
CA MET A 739 5.49 11.36 11.42
C MET A 739 4.29 12.19 10.94
N LYS A 740 4.45 13.52 10.82
CA LYS A 740 3.41 14.39 10.24
C LYS A 740 3.06 13.99 8.80
N VAL A 741 4.05 13.69 7.95
CA VAL A 741 3.82 13.31 6.55
C VAL A 741 3.10 11.94 6.47
N MET A 742 3.56 10.94 7.22
CA MET A 742 2.93 9.62 7.28
C MET A 742 1.47 9.71 7.75
N ALA A 743 1.22 10.53 8.76
CA ALA A 743 -0.10 10.72 9.33
C ALA A 743 -1.11 11.36 8.36
N LYS A 744 -0.66 12.10 7.33
CA LYS A 744 -1.56 12.64 6.27
C LYS A 744 -2.30 11.53 5.52
N MET A 745 -1.71 10.35 5.39
CA MET A 745 -2.33 9.17 4.77
C MET A 745 -2.92 8.21 5.83
N GLY A 746 -2.81 8.55 7.11
CA GLY A 746 -3.22 7.67 8.21
C GLY A 746 -2.29 6.47 8.42
N ILE A 747 -1.00 6.61 8.08
CA ILE A 747 0.01 5.55 8.25
C ILE A 747 0.71 5.75 9.58
N SER A 748 0.74 4.71 10.42
CA SER A 748 1.31 4.76 11.77
C SER A 748 2.80 4.40 11.81
N THR A 749 3.27 3.48 10.96
CA THR A 749 4.65 2.97 11.06
C THR A 749 5.51 3.30 9.84
N LEU A 750 6.77 3.67 10.09
CA LEU A 750 7.74 3.86 9.02
C LEU A 750 7.99 2.56 8.25
N GLN A 751 7.85 1.42 8.94
CA GLN A 751 8.00 0.11 8.35
C GLN A 751 7.04 -0.12 7.17
N SER A 752 5.76 0.23 7.32
CA SER A 752 4.77 0.14 6.24
C SER A 752 4.86 1.30 5.24
N TYR A 753 5.39 2.45 5.65
CA TYR A 753 5.58 3.61 4.75
C TYR A 753 6.72 3.39 3.74
N ARG A 754 7.75 2.66 4.14
CA ARG A 754 8.91 2.34 3.30
C ARG A 754 8.49 1.52 2.08
N GLY A 755 8.89 1.98 0.90
CA GLY A 755 8.52 1.34 -0.38
C GLY A 755 7.06 1.48 -0.78
N ALA A 756 6.22 2.19 -0.01
CA ALA A 756 4.78 2.33 -0.29
C ALA A 756 4.46 3.41 -1.35
N GLN A 757 5.42 4.27 -1.69
CA GLN A 757 5.27 5.31 -2.72
C GLN A 757 4.02 6.20 -2.53
N ILE A 758 3.89 6.84 -1.36
CA ILE A 758 2.74 7.71 -1.03
C ILE A 758 2.90 9.09 -1.70
N PHE A 759 3.10 9.08 -3.02
CA PHE A 759 3.41 10.23 -3.85
C PHE A 759 2.77 10.12 -5.23
N GLU A 760 2.57 11.28 -5.85
CA GLU A 760 2.25 11.41 -7.26
C GLU A 760 3.31 12.27 -7.94
N ALA A 761 3.78 11.83 -9.11
CA ALA A 761 4.71 12.59 -9.93
C ALA A 761 3.94 13.49 -10.91
N VAL A 762 4.27 14.77 -10.94
CA VAL A 762 3.67 15.75 -11.86
C VAL A 762 4.77 16.29 -12.78
N GLY A 763 4.64 16.00 -14.07
CA GLY A 763 5.55 16.49 -15.10
C GLY A 763 6.78 15.63 -15.35
N LEU A 764 6.79 14.35 -14.96
CA LEU A 764 7.84 13.38 -15.30
C LEU A 764 7.37 12.44 -16.41
N ALA A 765 8.25 12.11 -17.34
CA ALA A 765 7.98 11.15 -18.41
C ALA A 765 7.88 9.71 -17.88
N GLU A 766 7.08 8.89 -18.57
CA GLU A 766 6.83 7.49 -18.22
C GLU A 766 8.12 6.66 -18.15
N GLU A 767 9.10 6.94 -19.01
CA GLU A 767 10.41 6.26 -18.99
C GLU A 767 11.17 6.40 -17.66
N ILE A 768 11.03 7.53 -16.96
CA ILE A 768 11.65 7.77 -15.65
C ILE A 768 10.86 7.00 -14.59
N ILE A 769 9.54 7.03 -14.67
CA ILE A 769 8.65 6.33 -13.74
C ILE A 769 8.90 4.82 -13.83
N ASP A 770 8.89 4.24 -15.03
CA ASP A 770 9.08 2.80 -15.22
C ASP A 770 10.46 2.32 -14.79
N LYS A 771 11.51 3.13 -15.02
CA LYS A 771 12.88 2.77 -14.67
C LYS A 771 13.18 2.93 -13.18
N CYS A 772 12.67 3.99 -12.54
CA CYS A 772 13.12 4.42 -11.21
C CYS A 772 12.01 4.43 -10.14
N PHE A 773 10.74 4.52 -10.51
CA PHE A 773 9.63 4.77 -9.58
C PHE A 773 8.37 3.95 -9.91
N ALA A 774 8.57 2.72 -10.41
CA ALA A 774 7.54 1.92 -11.05
C ALA A 774 6.29 1.79 -10.17
N GLY A 775 5.11 2.02 -10.78
CA GLY A 775 3.82 2.06 -10.10
C GLY A 775 3.38 3.46 -9.63
N THR A 776 4.26 4.45 -9.61
CA THR A 776 3.90 5.83 -9.25
C THR A 776 3.03 6.48 -10.34
N ALA A 777 1.96 7.17 -9.95
CA ALA A 777 1.13 7.89 -10.91
C ALA A 777 1.92 9.08 -11.50
N SER A 778 1.94 9.18 -12.83
CA SER A 778 2.37 10.40 -13.53
C SER A 778 1.44 10.75 -14.68
N ARG A 779 0.36 11.44 -14.30
CA ARG A 779 -0.80 11.71 -15.17
C ARG A 779 -0.54 12.81 -16.18
N VAL A 780 0.29 13.78 -15.82
CA VAL A 780 0.78 14.84 -16.70
C VAL A 780 2.25 14.55 -16.93
N GLN A 781 2.56 13.91 -18.06
CA GLN A 781 3.94 13.63 -18.45
C GLN A 781 4.67 14.91 -18.87
N GLY A 782 6.00 14.89 -18.88
CA GLY A 782 6.79 16.06 -19.24
C GLY A 782 8.29 15.76 -19.37
N VAL A 783 9.04 16.21 -18.38
CA VAL A 783 10.50 16.11 -18.28
C VAL A 783 10.97 14.67 -18.45
N ASN A 784 11.89 14.46 -19.40
CA ASN A 784 12.49 13.18 -19.74
C ASN A 784 13.93 13.08 -19.18
N PHE A 785 14.64 11.97 -19.42
CA PHE A 785 16.00 11.81 -18.90
C PHE A 785 16.97 12.89 -19.41
N ASP A 786 16.84 13.34 -20.67
CA ASP A 786 17.71 14.38 -21.24
C ASP A 786 17.66 15.68 -20.43
N VAL A 787 16.45 16.10 -20.05
CA VAL A 787 16.25 17.30 -19.24
C VAL A 787 16.79 17.10 -17.83
N LEU A 788 16.53 15.97 -17.17
CA LEU A 788 17.08 15.69 -15.84
C LEU A 788 18.62 15.68 -15.82
N ILE A 789 19.25 15.15 -16.87
CA ILE A 789 20.71 15.14 -17.04
C ILE A 789 21.22 16.58 -17.15
N GLU A 790 20.57 17.40 -17.98
CA GLU A 790 20.96 18.79 -18.16
C GLU A 790 20.77 19.61 -16.88
N GLU A 791 19.66 19.44 -16.16
CA GLU A 791 19.44 20.10 -14.86
C GLU A 791 20.53 19.72 -13.84
N SER A 792 20.93 18.45 -13.82
CA SER A 792 22.00 17.96 -12.95
C SER A 792 23.35 18.58 -13.31
N ARG A 793 23.68 18.69 -14.60
CA ARG A 793 24.89 19.37 -15.09
C ARG A 793 24.87 20.87 -14.76
N ARG A 794 23.75 21.55 -14.98
CA ARG A 794 23.59 22.98 -14.64
C ARG A 794 23.80 23.24 -13.16
N ARG A 795 23.20 22.44 -12.27
CA ARG A 795 23.43 22.56 -10.81
C ARG A 795 24.89 22.29 -10.44
N HIS A 796 25.47 21.19 -10.95
CA HIS A 796 26.86 20.84 -10.68
C HIS A 796 27.83 21.97 -11.07
N SER A 797 27.60 22.60 -12.22
CA SER A 797 28.43 23.71 -12.72
C SER A 797 28.41 24.96 -11.83
N LEU A 798 27.39 25.15 -10.98
CA LEU A 798 27.36 26.26 -10.01
C LEU A 798 28.40 26.06 -8.91
N GLY A 799 28.57 24.83 -8.42
CA GLY A 799 29.59 24.49 -7.42
C GLY A 799 30.98 24.27 -8.02
N TYR A 800 31.03 23.77 -9.26
CA TYR A 800 32.26 23.46 -9.99
C TYR A 800 32.28 24.13 -11.37
N PRO A 801 32.40 25.47 -11.43
CA PRO A 801 32.43 26.18 -12.71
C PRO A 801 33.67 25.79 -13.54
N ALA A 802 33.56 25.96 -14.85
CA ALA A 802 34.65 25.66 -15.78
C ALA A 802 35.91 26.48 -15.44
N LYS A 803 35.72 27.74 -15.06
CA LYS A 803 36.77 28.65 -14.58
C LYS A 803 36.58 28.98 -13.11
N ASP A 804 37.64 28.87 -12.32
CA ASP A 804 37.57 29.20 -10.89
C ASP A 804 37.24 30.68 -10.62
N SER A 805 37.47 31.57 -11.58
CA SER A 805 37.08 32.98 -11.50
C SER A 805 35.56 33.21 -11.54
N GLU A 806 34.78 32.23 -11.99
CA GLU A 806 33.31 32.29 -12.08
C GLU A 806 32.64 31.78 -10.79
N ARG A 807 33.42 31.41 -9.76
CA ARG A 807 32.90 30.95 -8.47
C ARG A 807 32.17 32.07 -7.74
N ILE A 808 30.97 31.75 -7.26
CA ILE A 808 30.14 32.66 -6.48
C ILE A 808 30.38 32.36 -4.98
N PRO A 809 30.83 33.32 -4.15
CA PRO A 809 31.17 33.07 -2.75
C PRO A 809 29.95 33.04 -1.81
N VAL A 810 28.74 32.84 -2.36
CA VAL A 810 27.47 32.78 -1.62
C VAL A 810 26.54 31.77 -2.27
N LEU A 811 25.57 31.26 -1.51
CA LEU A 811 24.49 30.45 -2.07
C LEU A 811 23.63 31.30 -3.01
N ASN A 812 23.10 30.68 -4.04
CA ASN A 812 22.10 31.30 -4.90
C ASN A 812 20.79 31.52 -4.12
N ASN A 813 20.03 32.51 -4.56
CA ASN A 813 18.69 32.79 -4.03
C ASN A 813 17.73 32.89 -5.23
N PRO A 814 17.18 31.76 -5.70
CA PRO A 814 16.31 31.74 -6.86
C PRO A 814 14.91 32.29 -6.57
N GLY A 815 14.54 32.55 -5.30
CA GLY A 815 13.19 32.98 -4.95
C GLY A 815 12.19 31.85 -5.19
N ASP A 816 12.40 30.69 -4.57
CA ASP A 816 11.48 29.54 -4.62
C ASP A 816 10.29 29.74 -3.65
N PHE A 817 10.54 30.39 -2.51
CA PHE A 817 9.51 30.64 -1.50
C PHE A 817 8.97 32.07 -1.58
N HIS A 818 9.86 33.04 -1.83
CA HIS A 818 9.48 34.43 -2.00
C HIS A 818 9.85 34.93 -3.39
N TRP A 819 8.92 35.66 -4.01
CA TRP A 819 9.19 36.35 -5.26
C TRP A 819 10.44 37.24 -5.15
N ARG A 820 11.34 37.11 -6.14
CA ARG A 820 12.51 37.98 -6.29
C ARG A 820 12.69 38.40 -7.75
N THR A 821 13.23 39.60 -7.92
CA THR A 821 13.66 40.08 -9.24
C THR A 821 14.73 39.14 -9.82
N GLY A 822 14.48 38.56 -10.99
CA GLY A 822 15.36 37.59 -11.65
C GLY A 822 15.28 36.15 -11.11
N GLY A 823 14.41 35.92 -10.12
CA GLY A 823 14.10 34.61 -9.54
C GLY A 823 13.23 33.74 -10.44
N ASP A 824 12.65 32.70 -9.86
CA ASP A 824 11.63 31.87 -10.51
C ASP A 824 10.31 32.65 -10.69
N ALA A 825 9.43 32.15 -11.55
CA ALA A 825 8.15 32.78 -11.82
C ALA A 825 7.16 32.53 -10.66
N HIS A 826 6.48 33.59 -10.23
CA HIS A 826 5.38 33.53 -9.27
C HIS A 826 4.10 34.13 -9.85
N MET A 827 2.95 33.55 -9.50
CA MET A 827 1.65 34.11 -9.90
C MET A 827 1.42 35.49 -9.27
N TRP A 828 1.81 35.68 -8.01
CA TRP A 828 1.74 36.97 -7.34
C TRP A 828 3.10 37.67 -7.38
N ASN A 829 3.12 38.83 -8.03
CA ASN A 829 4.30 39.68 -8.12
C ASN A 829 3.91 41.15 -7.87
N PRO A 830 4.88 42.05 -7.65
CA PRO A 830 4.57 43.44 -7.32
C PRO A 830 3.67 44.15 -8.34
N ASN A 831 3.82 43.86 -9.64
CA ASN A 831 3.02 44.48 -10.70
C ASN A 831 1.57 44.01 -10.64
N THR A 832 1.33 42.70 -10.49
CA THR A 832 -0.03 42.15 -10.41
C THR A 832 -0.75 42.65 -9.16
N ILE A 833 -0.07 42.66 -8.01
CA ILE A 833 -0.64 43.17 -6.75
C ILE A 833 -0.96 44.66 -6.84
N PHE A 834 -0.03 45.48 -7.37
CA PHE A 834 -0.22 46.92 -7.49
C PHE A 834 -1.42 47.27 -8.37
N ASN A 835 -1.51 46.69 -9.57
CA ASN A 835 -2.60 46.97 -10.50
C ASN A 835 -3.96 46.51 -9.96
N LEU A 836 -4.02 45.37 -9.27
CA LEU A 836 -5.27 44.90 -8.65
C LEU A 836 -5.74 45.82 -7.52
N GLN A 837 -4.81 46.31 -6.69
CA GLN A 837 -5.13 47.27 -5.62
C GLN A 837 -5.60 48.61 -6.19
N LEU A 838 -4.97 49.09 -7.26
CA LEU A 838 -5.36 50.33 -7.95
C LEU A 838 -6.75 50.20 -8.56
N ALA A 839 -7.02 49.10 -9.26
CA ALA A 839 -8.33 48.79 -9.84
C ALA A 839 -9.42 48.80 -8.77
N SER A 840 -9.19 48.09 -7.66
CA SER A 840 -10.17 47.93 -6.58
C SER A 840 -10.43 49.23 -5.80
N ARG A 841 -9.39 50.04 -5.57
CA ARG A 841 -9.53 51.29 -4.78
C ARG A 841 -10.14 52.42 -5.57
N ASN A 842 -9.80 52.53 -6.86
CA ASN A 842 -10.19 53.65 -7.70
C ASN A 842 -11.32 53.31 -8.68
N ASN A 843 -11.80 52.06 -8.67
CA ASN A 843 -12.76 51.54 -9.64
C ASN A 843 -12.29 51.78 -11.10
N SER A 844 -10.98 51.57 -11.36
CA SER A 844 -10.37 51.79 -12.69
C SER A 844 -10.40 50.50 -13.49
N SER A 845 -11.12 50.53 -14.61
CA SER A 845 -11.17 49.46 -15.60
C SER A 845 -9.83 49.27 -16.31
N GLU A 846 -9.08 50.35 -16.53
CA GLU A 846 -7.76 50.30 -17.16
C GLU A 846 -6.75 49.55 -16.29
N ALA A 847 -6.73 49.85 -14.98
CA ALA A 847 -5.87 49.14 -14.03
C ALA A 847 -6.23 47.64 -13.95
N TYR A 848 -7.52 47.30 -14.02
CA TYR A 848 -7.96 45.90 -14.07
C TYR A 848 -7.53 45.22 -15.38
N ALA A 849 -7.62 45.92 -16.52
CA ALA A 849 -7.18 45.38 -17.80
C ALA A 849 -5.67 45.08 -17.80
N GLU A 850 -4.84 45.98 -17.25
CA GLU A 850 -3.40 45.71 -17.09
C GLU A 850 -3.12 44.55 -16.13
N PHE A 851 -3.84 44.48 -15.01
CA PHE A 851 -3.78 43.32 -14.11
C PHE A 851 -4.12 42.01 -14.83
N ALA A 852 -5.26 41.97 -15.52
CA ALA A 852 -5.76 40.78 -16.21
C ALA A 852 -4.80 40.36 -17.33
N ARG A 853 -4.27 41.31 -18.10
CA ARG A 853 -3.28 41.05 -19.15
C ARG A 853 -2.02 40.40 -18.57
N HIS A 854 -1.43 41.01 -17.54
CA HIS A 854 -0.19 40.51 -16.93
C HIS A 854 -0.38 39.14 -16.27
N VAL A 855 -1.53 38.90 -15.60
CA VAL A 855 -1.84 37.61 -15.00
C VAL A 855 -2.09 36.53 -16.05
N ASN A 856 -2.83 36.84 -17.12
CA ASN A 856 -3.22 35.85 -18.13
C ASN A 856 -2.09 35.52 -19.11
N GLU A 857 -1.37 36.54 -19.59
CA GLU A 857 -0.36 36.38 -20.66
C GLU A 857 1.03 36.03 -20.13
N GLU A 858 1.36 36.37 -18.87
CA GLU A 858 2.71 36.13 -18.34
C GLU A 858 2.65 35.13 -17.19
N ALA A 859 2.04 35.51 -16.06
CA ALA A 859 2.14 34.75 -14.82
C ALA A 859 1.46 33.35 -14.90
N THR A 860 0.26 33.29 -15.48
CA THR A 860 -0.48 32.02 -15.63
C THR A 860 0.22 31.07 -16.58
N GLN A 861 0.76 31.58 -17.69
CA GLN A 861 1.45 30.81 -18.72
C GLN A 861 2.75 30.19 -18.20
N GLN A 862 3.49 30.91 -17.35
CA GLN A 862 4.74 30.43 -16.79
C GLN A 862 4.55 29.48 -15.59
N CYS A 863 3.49 29.67 -14.79
CA CYS A 863 3.38 28.95 -13.52
C CYS A 863 2.44 27.73 -13.53
N THR A 864 1.44 27.68 -14.42
CA THR A 864 0.30 26.75 -14.28
C THR A 864 -0.07 25.99 -15.56
N LEU A 865 -0.64 24.79 -15.41
CA LEU A 865 -1.11 23.98 -16.55
C LEU A 865 -2.20 24.68 -17.37
N ARG A 866 -3.11 25.43 -16.74
CA ARG A 866 -4.17 26.16 -17.47
C ARG A 866 -3.59 27.25 -18.40
N GLY A 867 -2.38 27.72 -18.12
CA GLY A 867 -1.67 28.66 -18.98
C GLY A 867 -1.16 28.07 -20.29
N LEU A 868 -1.12 26.74 -20.40
CA LEU A 868 -0.81 26.03 -21.65
C LEU A 868 -2.04 25.85 -22.55
N LEU A 869 -3.23 26.23 -22.07
CA LEU A 869 -4.49 26.08 -22.79
C LEU A 869 -4.88 27.40 -23.44
N LYS A 870 -5.53 27.33 -24.61
CA LYS A 870 -6.13 28.48 -25.28
C LYS A 870 -7.55 28.16 -25.74
N PHE A 871 -8.43 29.15 -25.69
CA PHE A 871 -9.76 29.03 -26.27
C PHE A 871 -9.69 29.03 -27.80
N ARG A 872 -10.46 28.14 -28.43
CA ARG A 872 -10.63 28.11 -29.88
C ARG A 872 -11.73 29.07 -30.30
N THR A 873 -11.36 30.32 -30.54
CA THR A 873 -12.28 31.40 -30.89
C THR A 873 -12.64 31.44 -32.38
N ASP A 874 -12.06 30.56 -33.19
CA ASP A 874 -12.28 30.43 -34.63
C ASP A 874 -13.49 29.56 -35.01
N VAL A 875 -14.07 28.83 -34.04
CA VAL A 875 -15.15 27.86 -34.28
C VAL A 875 -16.54 28.50 -34.32
N ASN A 876 -16.76 29.54 -33.51
CA ASN A 876 -18.02 30.25 -33.41
C ASN A 876 -17.79 31.75 -33.65
N SER A 877 -18.73 32.42 -34.31
CA SER A 877 -18.71 33.88 -34.41
C SER A 877 -18.88 34.52 -33.05
N SER A 878 -18.14 35.62 -32.78
CA SER A 878 -18.35 36.43 -31.60
C SER A 878 -19.77 37.02 -31.58
N ILE A 879 -20.40 37.03 -30.41
CA ILE A 879 -21.70 37.69 -30.18
C ILE A 879 -21.49 39.11 -29.61
N PRO A 880 -22.48 40.01 -29.77
CA PRO A 880 -22.51 41.28 -29.04
C PRO A 880 -22.49 41.06 -27.53
N ILE A 881 -21.85 41.97 -26.78
CA ILE A 881 -21.75 41.84 -25.31
C ILE A 881 -23.12 41.95 -24.62
N GLU A 882 -24.07 42.61 -25.27
CA GLU A 882 -25.45 42.77 -24.80
C GLU A 882 -26.26 41.46 -24.85
N GLU A 883 -25.78 40.45 -25.59
CA GLU A 883 -26.38 39.11 -25.63
C GLU A 883 -25.79 38.17 -24.57
N VAL A 884 -24.71 38.58 -23.89
CA VAL A 884 -24.14 37.84 -22.75
C VAL A 884 -24.99 38.09 -21.51
N GLU A 885 -25.10 37.09 -20.62
CA GLU A 885 -25.79 37.23 -19.35
C GLU A 885 -25.29 38.47 -18.57
N PRO A 886 -26.19 39.24 -17.93
CA PRO A 886 -25.79 40.44 -17.20
C PRO A 886 -24.91 40.07 -16.00
N ALA A 887 -24.01 40.98 -15.61
CA ALA A 887 -23.08 40.74 -14.49
C ALA A 887 -23.76 40.42 -13.14
N SER A 888 -25.06 40.69 -12.98
CA SER A 888 -25.85 40.30 -11.80
C SER A 888 -26.29 38.82 -11.80
N GLU A 889 -26.15 38.14 -12.94
CA GLU A 889 -26.51 36.74 -13.15
C GLU A 889 -25.28 35.81 -13.28
N ILE A 890 -24.06 36.39 -13.35
CA ILE A 890 -22.76 35.71 -13.21
C ILE A 890 -22.41 35.59 -11.73
#